data_AF-A0A8B6XKW8-F1
#
_entry.id   AF-A0A8B6XKW8-F1
#
_cell.length_a   1.000
_cell.length_b   1.000
_cell.length_c   1.000
_cell.angle_alpha   90.00
_cell.angle_beta   90.00
_cell.angle_gamma   90.00
#
_symmetry.space_group_name_H-M   'P 1'
#
loop_
_entity.id
_entity.type
_entity.pdbx_description
1 polymer ?
#
loop_
_entity_poly.entity_id
_entity_poly.type
_entity_poly.pdbx_seq_one_letter_code
_entity_poly.pdbx_strand_id
1 'polypeptide(L)'
;MVSIIIKTFFLVTIFEVVRATQWLKIEEAIKTAKEEKKLVLFYMHKEACKPCKKLSDSLESSKEFVELSSKFVLASAVDTELPKDKKYDLDGKYVPKIVFLNNGVVLSDIVNEDAKSNKAKYFYKKAEHVVKSMNKALEKGELHNGFGTDYVWYDWESGLKASKEHSKPILAVFHQDWCSACQRLKPKFAESEEIKQLAGEFIMINTDSEEVVKAEKYKADGEYYPKVIFLDEEGEHYKGEWNHGTKHPHVLHYYDSGVEIAASMSRILANRSELNKIEDHGFGKHLRFVKYEEGKKMAKEQGKPMMLIIHKSYCGACQALKPKVRSDPEIAELSTHFIMVNCNDDEEPNEDQFDLDGAYIPRIFFLDNLGKVEPSIFNDDKEYIKAKYAYGSTAGIVKSMRRALEMNLGKREQPGKKGFGTNINWMGYEEGLIQAKKMHKAIMLVMYNDYCEFSSFMMKQFRESNEIAEVAKKFVMINVGEEEGKALGEKFDVDGTYTPRIFFMDPDQNLRTDINNTDSPYKLTLFYYGKTEDILNAMNLALEKINLTLGRGFGEYIEWKRFENALEHSKESKMPIMLIIHKSWCGACSALKPKIANSRPIWKLSYYFNMVNVEDEEEPLDNQFFIDGGYYPRIFFLDYTGKVHHDLHNRDPAFLKYKFSYQEEEQIINSMRFAIAKLSTYALPTEDQKVITEGSSIDTTNLTMGKRILVEGGLTSVTIDEALEMSKKTKKPIMFIIHRTTCPSCKAVLKMITRDEEFKGKLEHFILADIEDDIDDVKADSYDVDGGYVPRIYFLDPQGKIFKDIWNLGTNYMDNKFYYYEMISINRAMDKTLKKMETWEPSLEEAGSQATKNQNEKKDEL
;
A
#
# COMPACT_ATOMS: atom_id res chain seq x y z
N MET A 1 -39.04 -75.98 -49.22
CA MET A 1 -38.05 -74.87 -49.17
C MET A 1 -38.20 -74.05 -47.87
N VAL A 2 -38.25 -74.73 -46.71
CA VAL A 2 -38.36 -74.13 -45.36
C VAL A 2 -37.29 -74.77 -44.44
N SER A 3 -36.09 -75.08 -44.97
CA SER A 3 -35.11 -75.85 -44.19
C SER A 3 -33.63 -75.58 -44.52
N ILE A 4 -33.31 -74.46 -45.17
CA ILE A 4 -31.91 -74.15 -45.57
C ILE A 4 -31.39 -72.80 -45.06
N ILE A 5 -32.20 -71.97 -44.38
CA ILE A 5 -31.72 -70.71 -43.76
C ILE A 5 -31.82 -70.73 -42.22
N ILE A 6 -32.25 -71.87 -41.63
CA ILE A 6 -32.26 -72.12 -40.17
C ILE A 6 -31.08 -73.04 -39.75
N LYS A 7 -30.09 -73.24 -40.63
CA LYS A 7 -28.89 -74.07 -40.35
C LYS A 7 -27.55 -73.33 -40.47
N THR A 8 -27.59 -72.01 -40.38
CA THR A 8 -26.41 -71.18 -40.07
C THR A 8 -26.63 -70.39 -38.78
N PHE A 9 -27.52 -70.90 -37.92
CA PHE A 9 -27.87 -70.34 -36.61
C PHE A 9 -27.47 -71.27 -35.45
N PHE A 10 -26.70 -72.34 -35.71
CA PHE A 10 -26.38 -73.35 -34.70
C PHE A 10 -24.96 -73.96 -34.83
N LEU A 11 -24.05 -73.27 -35.52
CA LEU A 11 -22.64 -73.67 -35.67
C LEU A 11 -21.66 -72.48 -35.64
N VAL A 12 -22.08 -71.38 -35.00
CA VAL A 12 -21.18 -70.36 -34.43
C VAL A 12 -21.55 -70.18 -32.96
N THR A 13 -21.78 -71.30 -32.28
CA THR A 13 -21.64 -71.41 -30.84
C THR A 13 -20.43 -72.31 -30.64
N ILE A 14 -19.42 -71.79 -29.93
CA ILE A 14 -18.13 -72.43 -29.59
C ILE A 14 -16.94 -72.12 -30.57
N PHE A 15 -16.96 -71.04 -31.36
CA PHE A 15 -15.73 -70.61 -32.08
C PHE A 15 -15.48 -69.09 -32.15
N GLU A 16 -16.14 -68.30 -31.31
CA GLU A 16 -15.71 -66.93 -30.99
C GLU A 16 -15.57 -66.82 -29.48
N VAL A 17 -14.32 -66.83 -29.02
CA VAL A 17 -13.72 -66.30 -27.77
C VAL A 17 -12.54 -67.20 -27.43
N VAL A 18 -11.55 -67.22 -28.32
CA VAL A 18 -10.14 -67.24 -27.91
C VAL A 18 -9.52 -66.13 -28.73
N ARG A 19 -9.83 -64.87 -28.38
CA ARG A 19 -8.92 -63.79 -28.76
C ARG A 19 -7.63 -64.12 -27.99
N ALA A 20 -6.64 -64.65 -28.69
CA ALA A 20 -5.27 -64.52 -28.24
C ALA A 20 -5.10 -63.05 -27.84
N THR A 21 -4.63 -62.78 -26.63
CA THR A 21 -4.40 -61.44 -26.09
C THR A 21 -3.43 -60.72 -27.03
N GLN A 22 -3.97 -60.01 -28.02
CA GLN A 22 -3.18 -59.33 -29.03
C GLN A 22 -2.63 -58.06 -28.40
N TRP A 23 -1.31 -58.03 -28.23
CA TRP A 23 -0.60 -56.86 -27.76
C TRP A 23 -0.30 -55.94 -28.95
N LEU A 24 -0.78 -54.70 -28.88
CA LEU A 24 -0.59 -53.68 -29.91
C LEU A 24 0.66 -52.83 -29.62
N LYS A 25 1.10 -52.06 -30.62
CA LYS A 25 2.05 -50.96 -30.38
C LYS A 25 1.35 -49.83 -29.63
N ILE A 26 2.08 -49.08 -28.81
CA ILE A 26 1.48 -48.08 -27.91
C ILE A 26 0.64 -47.01 -28.62
N GLU A 27 1.07 -46.51 -29.77
CA GLU A 27 0.34 -45.49 -30.53
C GLU A 27 -0.99 -46.02 -31.08
N GLU A 28 -0.98 -47.24 -31.62
CA GLU A 28 -2.17 -47.94 -32.10
C GLU A 28 -3.10 -48.28 -30.94
N ALA A 29 -2.56 -48.78 -29.83
CA ALA A 29 -3.31 -49.09 -28.63
C ALA A 29 -4.05 -47.87 -28.06
N ILE A 30 -3.41 -46.70 -28.03
CA ILE A 30 -4.05 -45.45 -27.59
C ILE A 30 -5.20 -45.07 -28.52
N LYS A 31 -5.02 -45.21 -29.84
CA LYS A 31 -6.08 -44.93 -30.81
C LYS A 31 -7.28 -45.88 -30.62
N THR A 32 -7.01 -47.19 -30.56
CA THR A 32 -8.05 -48.22 -30.35
C THR A 32 -8.74 -48.04 -29.00
N ALA A 33 -8.00 -47.71 -27.94
CA ALA A 33 -8.55 -47.45 -26.61
C ALA A 33 -9.54 -46.29 -26.60
N LYS A 34 -9.26 -45.21 -27.35
CA LYS A 34 -10.18 -44.08 -27.52
C LYS A 34 -11.45 -44.48 -28.25
N GLU A 35 -11.34 -45.27 -29.32
CA GLU A 35 -12.49 -45.75 -30.11
C GLU A 35 -13.36 -46.73 -29.31
N GLU A 36 -12.73 -47.66 -28.57
CA GLU A 36 -13.43 -48.67 -27.76
C GLU A 36 -13.83 -48.17 -26.36
N LYS A 37 -13.45 -46.94 -25.98
CA LYS A 37 -13.64 -46.37 -24.63
C LYS A 37 -13.09 -47.26 -23.52
N LYS A 38 -11.87 -47.77 -23.70
CA LYS A 38 -11.17 -48.64 -22.75
C LYS A 38 -9.88 -48.01 -22.27
N LEU A 39 -9.38 -48.49 -21.14
CA LEU A 39 -8.04 -48.15 -20.66
C LEU A 39 -6.98 -48.96 -21.43
N VAL A 40 -5.76 -48.44 -21.50
CA VAL A 40 -4.61 -49.18 -22.04
C VAL A 40 -3.84 -49.81 -20.87
N LEU A 41 -3.51 -51.09 -20.98
CA LEU A 41 -2.47 -51.73 -20.16
C LEU A 41 -1.21 -51.83 -21.00
N PHE A 42 -0.17 -51.08 -20.62
CA PHE A 42 1.08 -51.04 -21.36
C PHE A 42 2.20 -51.79 -20.65
N TYR A 43 2.60 -52.91 -21.24
CA TYR A 43 3.65 -53.81 -20.76
C TYR A 43 5.00 -53.50 -21.43
N MET A 44 5.96 -53.06 -20.63
CA MET A 44 7.31 -52.72 -21.10
C MET A 44 8.32 -53.75 -20.60
N HIS A 45 9.10 -54.32 -21.52
CA HIS A 45 10.05 -55.39 -21.21
C HIS A 45 11.38 -55.24 -21.97
N LYS A 46 12.31 -56.17 -21.74
CA LYS A 46 13.60 -56.23 -22.46
C LYS A 46 13.79 -57.59 -23.09
N GLU A 47 14.57 -57.64 -24.17
CA GLU A 47 15.10 -58.89 -24.70
C GLU A 47 16.03 -59.56 -23.68
N ALA A 48 16.05 -60.89 -23.65
CA ALA A 48 16.84 -61.68 -22.70
C ALA A 48 16.64 -61.36 -21.20
N CYS A 49 15.42 -60.96 -20.81
CA CYS A 49 15.06 -60.62 -19.43
C CYS A 49 14.36 -61.78 -18.70
N LYS A 50 15.07 -62.48 -17.79
CA LYS A 50 14.50 -63.57 -16.97
C LYS A 50 13.26 -63.13 -16.15
N PRO A 51 13.24 -61.97 -15.48
CA PRO A 51 12.04 -61.49 -14.79
C PRO A 51 10.85 -61.23 -15.72
N CYS A 52 11.11 -60.71 -16.93
CA CYS A 52 10.08 -60.40 -17.93
C CYS A 52 9.44 -61.68 -18.45
N LYS A 53 10.24 -62.72 -18.74
CA LYS A 53 9.72 -64.04 -19.13
C LYS A 53 8.85 -64.64 -18.02
N LYS A 54 9.32 -64.62 -16.77
CA LYS A 54 8.53 -65.13 -15.63
C LYS A 54 7.20 -64.40 -15.45
N LEU A 55 7.16 -63.09 -15.65
CA LEU A 55 5.92 -62.34 -15.59
C LEU A 55 4.99 -62.70 -16.76
N SER A 56 5.52 -62.77 -17.99
CA SER A 56 4.75 -63.18 -19.18
C SER A 56 4.09 -64.55 -18.98
N ASP A 57 4.89 -65.56 -18.59
CA ASP A 57 4.40 -66.93 -18.32
C ASP A 57 3.30 -66.90 -17.23
N SER A 58 3.49 -66.06 -16.21
CA SER A 58 2.51 -65.88 -15.13
C SER A 58 1.22 -65.21 -15.59
N LEU A 59 1.28 -64.23 -16.51
CA LEU A 59 0.11 -63.53 -17.05
C LEU A 59 -0.70 -64.46 -17.94
N GLU A 60 -0.04 -65.21 -18.83
CA GLU A 60 -0.68 -66.19 -19.73
C GLU A 60 -1.38 -67.32 -18.96
N SER A 61 -0.81 -67.73 -17.82
CA SER A 61 -1.35 -68.81 -17.00
C SER A 61 -2.47 -68.35 -16.05
N SER A 62 -2.70 -67.03 -15.90
CA SER A 62 -3.66 -66.48 -14.95
C SER A 62 -5.04 -66.30 -15.59
N LYS A 63 -6.03 -67.08 -15.14
CA LYS A 63 -7.43 -66.97 -15.59
C LYS A 63 -8.02 -65.58 -15.34
N GLU A 64 -7.76 -65.02 -14.16
CA GLU A 64 -8.25 -63.69 -13.77
C GLU A 64 -7.67 -62.58 -14.65
N PHE A 65 -6.37 -62.68 -15.00
CA PHE A 65 -5.75 -61.72 -15.91
C PHE A 65 -6.38 -61.80 -17.30
N VAL A 66 -6.56 -63.02 -17.84
CA VAL A 66 -7.17 -63.23 -19.15
C VAL A 66 -8.58 -62.66 -19.20
N GLU A 67 -9.39 -62.89 -18.17
CA GLU A 67 -10.75 -62.34 -18.07
C GLU A 67 -10.74 -60.80 -18.05
N LEU A 68 -9.95 -60.20 -17.15
CA LEU A 68 -9.87 -58.74 -17.02
C LEU A 68 -9.25 -58.08 -18.25
N SER A 69 -8.35 -58.75 -18.96
CA SER A 69 -7.68 -58.20 -20.14
C SER A 69 -8.65 -57.77 -21.24
N SER A 70 -9.83 -58.38 -21.30
CA SER A 70 -10.91 -58.00 -22.24
C SER A 70 -11.44 -56.57 -22.03
N LYS A 71 -11.29 -56.03 -20.81
CA LYS A 71 -11.67 -54.67 -20.42
C LYS A 71 -10.60 -53.62 -20.74
N PHE A 72 -9.42 -54.05 -21.21
CA PHE A 72 -8.31 -53.18 -21.58
C PHE A 72 -7.95 -53.35 -23.06
N VAL A 73 -7.31 -52.33 -23.62
CA VAL A 73 -6.49 -52.49 -24.82
C VAL A 73 -5.07 -52.80 -24.38
N LEU A 74 -4.53 -53.94 -24.80
CA LEU A 74 -3.21 -54.38 -24.39
C LEU A 74 -2.15 -53.80 -25.33
N ALA A 75 -1.11 -53.18 -24.77
CA ALA A 75 0.03 -52.67 -25.50
C ALA A 75 1.33 -53.27 -24.96
N SER A 76 2.29 -53.57 -25.83
CA SER A 76 3.62 -53.99 -25.38
C SER A 76 4.73 -53.34 -26.19
N ALA A 77 5.87 -53.10 -25.54
CA ALA A 77 7.09 -52.64 -26.20
C ALA A 77 8.34 -53.22 -25.51
N VAL A 78 9.36 -53.56 -26.32
CA VAL A 78 10.71 -53.73 -25.79
C VAL A 78 11.33 -52.35 -25.50
N ASP A 79 12.25 -52.26 -24.54
CA ASP A 79 12.85 -50.99 -24.10
C ASP A 79 13.48 -50.17 -25.23
N THR A 80 14.00 -50.82 -26.29
CA THR A 80 14.54 -50.18 -27.49
C THR A 80 13.48 -49.52 -28.38
N GLU A 81 12.21 -49.89 -28.23
CA GLU A 81 11.06 -49.38 -29.01
C GLU A 81 10.29 -48.29 -28.27
N LEU A 82 10.66 -47.97 -27.03
CA LEU A 82 9.99 -46.92 -26.26
C LEU A 82 10.24 -45.52 -26.88
N PRO A 83 9.21 -44.66 -26.91
CA PRO A 83 9.37 -43.26 -27.32
C PRO A 83 10.50 -42.55 -26.56
N LYS A 84 11.28 -41.72 -27.29
CA LYS A 84 12.45 -41.01 -26.74
C LYS A 84 12.11 -39.86 -25.79
N ASP A 85 10.84 -39.49 -25.69
CA ASP A 85 10.32 -38.36 -24.90
C ASP A 85 10.33 -38.61 -23.38
N LYS A 86 10.89 -39.73 -22.91
CA LYS A 86 10.95 -40.17 -21.50
C LYS A 86 9.57 -40.29 -20.82
N LYS A 87 8.48 -40.17 -21.58
CA LYS A 87 7.10 -40.23 -21.05
C LYS A 87 6.81 -41.52 -20.28
N TYR A 88 7.47 -42.60 -20.67
CA TYR A 88 7.33 -43.93 -20.08
C TYR A 88 8.55 -44.37 -19.24
N ASP A 89 9.49 -43.46 -18.97
CA ASP A 89 10.69 -43.72 -18.16
C ASP A 89 10.39 -43.65 -16.65
N LEU A 90 9.45 -44.48 -16.21
CA LEU A 90 8.99 -44.54 -14.82
C LEU A 90 9.82 -45.58 -14.05
N ASP A 91 10.36 -45.22 -12.87
CA ASP A 91 11.32 -46.02 -12.07
C ASP A 91 12.69 -46.32 -12.74
N GLY A 92 13.08 -45.62 -13.80
CA GLY A 92 14.38 -45.79 -14.43
C GLY A 92 14.64 -47.23 -14.91
N LYS A 93 15.63 -47.93 -14.34
CA LYS A 93 16.19 -49.18 -14.90
C LYS A 93 15.41 -50.48 -14.65
N TYR A 94 14.34 -50.48 -13.85
CA TYR A 94 13.65 -51.73 -13.46
C TYR A 94 12.72 -52.24 -14.55
N VAL A 95 12.83 -53.51 -14.97
CA VAL A 95 11.93 -54.17 -15.93
C VAL A 95 11.66 -55.62 -15.52
N PRO A 96 10.47 -56.19 -15.77
CA PRO A 96 9.34 -55.65 -16.52
C PRO A 96 8.58 -54.53 -15.80
N LYS A 97 7.99 -53.61 -16.58
CA LYS A 97 7.08 -52.57 -16.07
C LYS A 97 5.70 -52.70 -16.67
N ILE A 98 4.67 -52.41 -15.89
CA ILE A 98 3.31 -52.24 -16.41
C ILE A 98 2.80 -50.88 -15.96
N VAL A 99 2.22 -50.13 -16.89
CA VAL A 99 1.56 -48.85 -16.62
C VAL A 99 0.19 -48.85 -17.27
N PHE A 100 -0.73 -48.14 -16.66
CA PHE A 100 -2.09 -48.00 -17.17
C PHE A 100 -2.24 -46.60 -17.77
N LEU A 101 -2.92 -46.50 -18.90
CA LEU A 101 -3.19 -45.22 -19.53
C LEU A 101 -4.69 -45.03 -19.74
N ASN A 102 -5.13 -43.79 -19.56
CA ASN A 102 -6.44 -43.32 -19.98
C ASN A 102 -6.25 -42.25 -21.05
N ASN A 103 -6.83 -42.44 -22.24
CA ASN A 103 -6.68 -41.55 -23.41
C ASN A 103 -5.23 -41.13 -23.74
N GLY A 104 -4.25 -41.98 -23.43
CA GLY A 104 -2.82 -41.74 -23.67
C GLY A 104 -2.08 -41.00 -22.55
N VAL A 105 -2.77 -40.66 -21.45
CA VAL A 105 -2.20 -40.13 -20.21
C VAL A 105 -1.93 -41.29 -19.24
N VAL A 106 -0.75 -41.33 -18.63
CA VAL A 106 -0.39 -42.39 -17.68
C VAL A 106 -1.10 -42.15 -16.34
N LEU A 107 -1.78 -43.18 -15.82
CA LEU A 107 -2.35 -43.20 -14.47
C LEU A 107 -1.23 -43.47 -13.45
N SER A 108 -0.49 -42.42 -13.08
CA SER A 108 0.75 -42.52 -12.30
C SER A 108 0.59 -43.10 -10.90
N ASP A 109 -0.59 -43.01 -10.31
CA ASP A 109 -0.95 -43.56 -9.00
C ASP A 109 -1.33 -45.05 -9.04
N ILE A 110 -1.54 -45.61 -10.23
CA ILE A 110 -1.74 -47.05 -10.41
C ILE A 110 -0.37 -47.72 -10.47
N VAL A 111 0.08 -48.16 -9.29
CA VAL A 111 1.38 -48.80 -9.07
C VAL A 111 1.20 -50.22 -8.53
N ASN A 112 2.28 -51.00 -8.55
CA ASN A 112 2.37 -52.26 -7.83
C ASN A 112 2.47 -51.97 -6.33
N GLU A 113 1.35 -52.08 -5.62
CA GLU A 113 1.29 -51.87 -4.17
C GLU A 113 2.13 -52.88 -3.38
N ASP A 114 2.44 -54.02 -3.99
CA ASP A 114 3.30 -55.08 -3.42
C ASP A 114 4.79 -54.89 -3.81
N ALA A 115 5.15 -53.71 -4.33
CA ALA A 115 6.55 -53.36 -4.59
C ALA A 115 7.33 -53.23 -3.28
N LYS A 116 8.46 -53.94 -3.18
CA LYS A 116 9.33 -53.94 -1.99
C LYS A 116 10.08 -52.63 -1.75
N SER A 117 10.03 -51.67 -2.68
CA SER A 117 10.75 -50.41 -2.61
C SER A 117 10.05 -49.33 -3.42
N ASN A 118 10.02 -48.12 -2.86
CA ASN A 118 9.54 -46.91 -3.55
C ASN A 118 10.35 -46.55 -4.81
N LYS A 119 11.47 -47.22 -5.08
CA LYS A 119 12.29 -47.03 -6.29
C LYS A 119 11.84 -47.89 -7.48
N ALA A 120 10.87 -48.79 -7.32
CA ALA A 120 10.42 -49.74 -8.34
C ALA A 120 8.89 -49.98 -8.27
N LYS A 121 8.12 -48.89 -8.24
CA LYS A 121 6.67 -48.86 -8.09
C LYS A 121 5.90 -49.52 -9.25
N TYR A 122 6.38 -49.51 -10.48
CA TYR A 122 5.74 -50.09 -11.67
C TYR A 122 6.28 -51.46 -12.04
N PHE A 123 7.17 -52.02 -11.24
CA PHE A 123 7.80 -53.31 -11.51
C PHE A 123 6.95 -54.47 -10.94
N TYR A 124 6.57 -55.43 -11.80
CA TYR A 124 5.71 -56.56 -11.42
C TYR A 124 6.44 -57.91 -11.54
N LYS A 125 6.15 -58.84 -10.61
CA LYS A 125 6.74 -60.20 -10.62
C LYS A 125 5.75 -61.32 -10.91
N LYS A 126 4.45 -61.07 -10.71
CA LYS A 126 3.38 -62.06 -10.75
C LYS A 126 2.11 -61.42 -11.31
N ALA A 127 1.28 -62.22 -11.97
CA ALA A 127 -0.01 -61.77 -12.53
C ALA A 127 -1.00 -61.29 -11.46
N GLU A 128 -1.03 -61.91 -10.29
CA GLU A 128 -1.89 -61.51 -9.15
C GLU A 128 -1.76 -60.01 -8.82
N HIS A 129 -0.53 -59.50 -8.79
CA HIS A 129 -0.27 -58.09 -8.50
C HIS A 129 -0.73 -57.18 -9.66
N VAL A 130 -0.62 -57.66 -10.90
CA VAL A 130 -1.10 -56.94 -12.10
C VAL A 130 -2.62 -56.87 -12.09
N VAL A 131 -3.29 -57.98 -11.78
CA VAL A 131 -4.76 -58.08 -11.62
C VAL A 131 -5.26 -57.09 -10.58
N LYS A 132 -4.57 -56.97 -9.44
CA LYS A 132 -4.89 -55.96 -8.42
C LYS A 132 -4.83 -54.53 -8.98
N SER A 133 -3.76 -54.19 -9.71
CA SER A 133 -3.65 -52.89 -10.37
C SER A 133 -4.66 -52.69 -11.51
N MET A 134 -5.05 -53.75 -12.23
CA MET A 134 -6.10 -53.70 -13.26
C MET A 134 -7.45 -53.33 -12.67
N ASN A 135 -7.86 -53.99 -11.58
CA ASN A 135 -9.13 -53.65 -10.92
C ASN A 135 -9.15 -52.20 -10.45
N LYS A 136 -8.06 -51.74 -9.81
CA LYS A 136 -7.91 -50.34 -9.40
C LYS A 136 -7.96 -49.37 -10.57
N ALA A 137 -7.36 -49.74 -11.71
CA ALA A 137 -7.43 -48.92 -12.92
C ALA A 137 -8.86 -48.84 -13.47
N LEU A 138 -9.62 -49.93 -13.46
CA LEU A 138 -11.03 -49.95 -13.90
C LEU A 138 -11.92 -49.10 -13.00
N GLU A 139 -11.78 -49.21 -11.68
CA GLU A 139 -12.49 -48.36 -10.72
C GLU A 139 -12.22 -46.88 -11.00
N LYS A 140 -10.95 -46.53 -11.25
CA LYS A 140 -10.56 -45.16 -11.61
C LYS A 140 -11.11 -44.71 -12.97
N GLY A 141 -11.23 -45.64 -13.91
CA GLY A 141 -11.85 -45.42 -15.21
C GLY A 141 -13.34 -45.10 -15.13
N GLU A 142 -14.06 -45.55 -14.09
CA GLU A 142 -15.48 -45.26 -13.90
C GLU A 142 -15.75 -43.84 -13.35
N LEU A 143 -14.74 -43.20 -12.75
CA LEU A 143 -14.89 -41.89 -12.09
C LEU A 143 -15.20 -40.72 -13.04
N HIS A 144 -15.14 -40.91 -14.36
CA HIS A 144 -15.45 -39.83 -15.29
C HIS A 144 -16.93 -39.43 -15.29
N ASN A 145 -17.85 -40.34 -14.93
CA ASN A 145 -19.29 -40.09 -14.76
C ASN A 145 -19.97 -39.27 -15.88
N GLY A 146 -19.51 -39.42 -17.13
CA GLY A 146 -19.99 -38.67 -18.29
C GLY A 146 -19.39 -37.27 -18.51
N PHE A 147 -18.49 -36.79 -17.65
CA PHE A 147 -17.77 -35.51 -17.81
C PHE A 147 -16.53 -35.60 -18.72
N GLY A 148 -16.40 -36.67 -19.51
CA GLY A 148 -15.33 -36.84 -20.50
C GLY A 148 -14.18 -37.73 -20.03
N THR A 149 -13.61 -38.49 -20.96
CA THR A 149 -12.54 -39.47 -20.70
C THR A 149 -11.14 -38.91 -20.95
N ASP A 150 -11.03 -37.68 -21.48
CA ASP A 150 -9.75 -37.02 -21.79
C ASP A 150 -8.97 -36.55 -20.55
N TYR A 151 -9.56 -36.71 -19.36
CA TYR A 151 -9.01 -36.25 -18.09
C TYR A 151 -8.61 -37.44 -17.20
N VAL A 152 -7.63 -37.22 -16.33
CA VAL A 152 -7.33 -38.14 -15.22
C VAL A 152 -8.19 -37.75 -14.04
N TRP A 153 -9.27 -38.50 -13.82
CA TRP A 153 -10.19 -38.29 -12.70
C TRP A 153 -9.68 -38.97 -11.44
N TYR A 154 -9.83 -38.28 -10.31
CA TYR A 154 -9.54 -38.79 -8.98
C TYR A 154 -10.83 -38.84 -8.15
N ASP A 155 -10.90 -39.79 -7.23
CA ASP A 155 -11.84 -39.71 -6.11
C ASP A 155 -11.40 -38.59 -5.15
N TRP A 156 -12.25 -38.30 -4.17
CA TRP A 156 -12.03 -37.20 -3.25
C TRP A 156 -10.71 -37.32 -2.46
N GLU A 157 -10.45 -38.48 -1.85
CA GLU A 157 -9.29 -38.68 -0.98
C GLU A 157 -7.98 -38.75 -1.78
N SER A 158 -7.98 -39.52 -2.86
CA SER A 158 -6.79 -39.66 -3.72
C SER A 158 -6.47 -38.35 -4.45
N GLY A 159 -7.49 -37.57 -4.82
CA GLY A 159 -7.35 -36.26 -5.42
C GLY A 159 -6.69 -35.24 -4.48
N LEU A 160 -7.15 -35.16 -3.22
CA LEU A 160 -6.51 -34.30 -2.21
C LEU A 160 -5.04 -34.67 -1.99
N LYS A 161 -4.74 -35.97 -1.96
CA LYS A 161 -3.36 -36.44 -1.82
C LYS A 161 -2.50 -36.08 -3.04
N ALA A 162 -3.01 -36.32 -4.24
CA ALA A 162 -2.32 -35.99 -5.49
C ALA A 162 -2.07 -34.49 -5.63
N SER A 163 -3.02 -33.67 -5.16
CA SER A 163 -2.93 -32.22 -5.13
C SER A 163 -1.73 -31.75 -4.31
N LYS A 164 -1.58 -32.28 -3.08
CA LYS A 164 -0.43 -32.01 -2.21
C LYS A 164 0.89 -32.49 -2.82
N GLU A 165 0.91 -33.70 -3.39
CA GLU A 165 2.13 -34.29 -3.96
C GLU A 165 2.63 -33.53 -5.20
N HIS A 166 1.72 -33.02 -6.03
CA HIS A 166 2.06 -32.34 -7.28
C HIS A 166 1.97 -30.81 -7.20
N SER A 167 1.56 -30.26 -6.05
CA SER A 167 1.35 -28.82 -5.82
C SER A 167 0.42 -28.15 -6.85
N LYS A 168 -0.58 -28.88 -7.33
CA LYS A 168 -1.56 -28.40 -8.32
C LYS A 168 -2.86 -27.99 -7.62
N PRO A 169 -3.63 -27.03 -8.16
CA PRO A 169 -4.96 -26.73 -7.65
C PRO A 169 -5.94 -27.84 -8.06
N ILE A 170 -7.08 -27.90 -7.40
CA ILE A 170 -8.11 -28.90 -7.65
C ILE A 170 -9.30 -28.25 -8.35
N LEU A 171 -9.81 -28.92 -9.39
CA LEU A 171 -11.15 -28.68 -9.92
C LEU A 171 -12.01 -29.88 -9.51
N ALA A 172 -12.99 -29.65 -8.65
CA ALA A 172 -13.91 -30.67 -8.17
C ALA A 172 -15.30 -30.49 -8.77
N VAL A 173 -15.83 -31.53 -9.41
CA VAL A 173 -17.17 -31.58 -9.99
C VAL A 173 -18.08 -32.40 -9.09
N PHE A 174 -19.11 -31.74 -8.55
CA PHE A 174 -20.12 -32.35 -7.70
C PHE A 174 -21.37 -32.59 -8.53
N HIS A 175 -21.78 -33.85 -8.66
CA HIS A 175 -22.92 -34.24 -9.49
C HIS A 175 -23.79 -35.30 -8.80
N GLN A 176 -24.96 -35.55 -9.40
CA GLN A 176 -25.86 -36.64 -9.04
C GLN A 176 -26.48 -37.21 -10.32
N ASP A 177 -26.75 -38.50 -10.36
CA ASP A 177 -27.28 -39.12 -11.58
C ASP A 177 -28.72 -38.70 -11.91
N TRP A 178 -29.54 -38.45 -10.88
CA TRP A 178 -30.92 -37.98 -11.03
C TRP A 178 -31.01 -36.48 -11.42
N CYS A 179 -29.90 -35.75 -11.41
CA CYS A 179 -29.87 -34.29 -11.60
C CYS A 179 -29.89 -33.92 -13.10
N SER A 180 -31.00 -33.34 -13.57
CA SER A 180 -31.17 -32.96 -14.99
C SER A 180 -30.17 -31.90 -15.47
N ALA A 181 -29.79 -30.96 -14.59
CA ALA A 181 -28.78 -29.94 -14.90
C ALA A 181 -27.39 -30.56 -15.08
N CYS A 182 -27.07 -31.58 -14.28
CA CYS A 182 -25.82 -32.33 -14.36
C CYS A 182 -25.72 -33.05 -15.71
N GLN A 183 -26.80 -33.69 -16.15
CA GLN A 183 -26.86 -34.34 -17.47
C GLN A 183 -26.67 -33.35 -18.62
N ARG A 184 -27.11 -32.08 -18.48
CA ARG A 184 -26.84 -31.03 -19.47
C ARG A 184 -25.41 -30.52 -19.45
N LEU A 185 -24.76 -30.49 -18.28
CA LEU A 185 -23.37 -30.03 -18.14
C LEU A 185 -22.36 -31.07 -18.63
N LYS A 186 -22.62 -32.36 -18.39
CA LYS A 186 -21.74 -33.49 -18.78
C LYS A 186 -21.17 -33.38 -20.22
N PRO A 187 -21.98 -33.26 -21.29
CA PRO A 187 -21.45 -33.13 -22.65
C PRO A 187 -20.70 -31.81 -22.87
N LYS A 188 -21.20 -30.69 -22.32
CA LYS A 188 -20.54 -29.37 -22.45
C LYS A 188 -19.16 -29.32 -21.79
N PHE A 189 -18.96 -30.07 -20.71
CA PHE A 189 -17.68 -30.23 -20.03
C PHE A 189 -16.75 -31.17 -20.82
N ALA A 190 -17.28 -32.32 -21.24
CA ALA A 190 -16.50 -33.34 -21.96
C ALA A 190 -15.96 -32.83 -23.31
N GLU A 191 -16.74 -32.00 -24.01
CA GLU A 191 -16.42 -31.52 -25.36
C GLU A 191 -15.63 -30.21 -25.39
N SER A 192 -15.45 -29.52 -24.25
CA SER A 192 -14.75 -28.23 -24.22
C SER A 192 -13.25 -28.37 -24.45
N GLU A 193 -12.76 -27.79 -25.54
CA GLU A 193 -11.33 -27.75 -25.86
C GLU A 193 -10.54 -26.86 -24.89
N GLU A 194 -11.18 -25.82 -24.36
CA GLU A 194 -10.57 -24.91 -23.39
C GLU A 194 -10.28 -25.62 -22.05
N ILE A 195 -11.21 -26.45 -21.57
CA ILE A 195 -10.97 -27.29 -20.39
C ILE A 195 -9.85 -28.29 -20.67
N LYS A 196 -9.85 -28.95 -21.84
CA LYS A 196 -8.79 -29.91 -22.22
C LYS A 196 -7.40 -29.28 -22.22
N GLN A 197 -7.27 -28.04 -22.68
CA GLN A 197 -5.99 -27.32 -22.67
C GLN A 197 -5.49 -27.03 -21.25
N LEU A 198 -6.39 -26.75 -20.31
CA LEU A 198 -6.03 -26.35 -18.95
C LEU A 198 -6.01 -27.50 -17.95
N ALA A 199 -6.67 -28.63 -18.24
CA ALA A 199 -6.85 -29.75 -17.32
C ALA A 199 -5.53 -30.32 -16.80
N GLY A 200 -4.45 -30.26 -17.59
CA GLY A 200 -3.12 -30.71 -17.17
C GLY A 200 -2.54 -29.94 -15.98
N GLU A 201 -3.00 -28.70 -15.73
CA GLU A 201 -2.53 -27.87 -14.62
C GLU A 201 -3.33 -28.09 -13.33
N PHE A 202 -4.39 -28.89 -13.36
CA PHE A 202 -5.28 -29.15 -12.22
C PHE A 202 -5.28 -30.64 -11.85
N ILE A 203 -5.61 -30.93 -10.59
CA ILE A 203 -6.11 -32.24 -10.18
C ILE A 203 -7.63 -32.23 -10.36
N MET A 204 -8.13 -33.17 -11.17
CA MET A 204 -9.55 -33.22 -11.53
C MET A 204 -10.25 -34.24 -10.64
N ILE A 205 -11.17 -33.77 -9.79
CA ILE A 205 -11.98 -34.63 -8.91
C ILE A 205 -13.42 -34.67 -9.44
N ASN A 206 -14.00 -35.86 -9.46
CA ASN A 206 -15.41 -36.06 -9.80
C ASN A 206 -16.05 -36.91 -8.70
N THR A 207 -17.12 -36.39 -8.10
CA THR A 207 -17.76 -37.04 -6.96
C THR A 207 -19.28 -36.88 -6.98
N ASP A 208 -19.95 -37.97 -6.65
CA ASP A 208 -21.37 -38.07 -6.32
C ASP A 208 -21.59 -38.45 -4.85
N SER A 209 -20.52 -38.49 -4.04
CA SER A 209 -20.59 -38.80 -2.61
C SER A 209 -21.40 -37.73 -1.87
N GLU A 210 -22.57 -38.12 -1.37
CA GLU A 210 -23.44 -37.21 -0.64
C GLU A 210 -22.76 -36.63 0.60
N GLU A 211 -21.91 -37.39 1.30
CA GLU A 211 -21.20 -36.92 2.50
C GLU A 211 -20.27 -35.75 2.17
N VAL A 212 -19.50 -35.89 1.09
CA VAL A 212 -18.59 -34.83 0.62
C VAL A 212 -19.38 -33.64 0.11
N VAL A 213 -20.39 -33.88 -0.73
CA VAL A 213 -21.14 -32.79 -1.35
C VAL A 213 -21.98 -32.01 -0.32
N LYS A 214 -22.54 -32.70 0.69
CA LYS A 214 -23.31 -32.08 1.78
C LYS A 214 -22.44 -31.62 2.95
N ALA A 215 -21.11 -31.58 2.80
CA ALA A 215 -20.24 -31.00 3.82
C ALA A 215 -20.51 -29.48 3.94
N GLU A 216 -20.60 -28.97 5.17
CA GLU A 216 -20.97 -27.57 5.46
C GLU A 216 -20.10 -26.55 4.70
N LYS A 217 -18.81 -26.87 4.54
CA LYS A 217 -17.85 -26.04 3.81
C LYS A 217 -18.19 -25.80 2.33
N TYR A 218 -19.07 -26.62 1.72
CA TYR A 218 -19.46 -26.51 0.30
C TYR A 218 -20.91 -26.04 0.09
N LYS A 219 -21.59 -25.62 1.17
CA LYS A 219 -22.98 -25.15 1.16
C LYS A 219 -23.15 -23.63 1.11
N ALA A 220 -22.05 -22.87 1.06
CA ALA A 220 -22.07 -21.42 1.23
C ALA A 220 -23.07 -20.67 0.31
N ASP A 221 -23.37 -21.22 -0.87
CA ASP A 221 -24.34 -20.67 -1.83
C ASP A 221 -25.56 -21.59 -2.07
N GLY A 222 -25.89 -22.46 -1.12
CA GLY A 222 -27.07 -23.33 -1.14
C GLY A 222 -26.78 -24.79 -1.47
N GLU A 223 -27.79 -25.66 -1.36
CA GLU A 223 -27.70 -27.09 -1.69
C GLU A 223 -28.30 -27.34 -3.09
N TYR A 224 -27.44 -27.48 -4.10
CA TYR A 224 -27.86 -27.71 -5.48
C TYR A 224 -26.78 -28.47 -6.27
N TYR A 225 -27.17 -28.97 -7.43
CA TYR A 225 -26.29 -29.68 -8.36
C TYR A 225 -26.54 -29.23 -9.80
N PRO A 226 -25.54 -29.28 -10.70
CA PRO A 226 -24.13 -29.56 -10.41
C PRO A 226 -23.44 -28.36 -9.74
N LYS A 227 -22.35 -28.62 -9.00
CA LYS A 227 -21.39 -27.59 -8.60
C LYS A 227 -20.02 -27.90 -9.17
N VAL A 228 -19.33 -26.85 -9.63
CA VAL A 228 -17.90 -26.95 -9.96
C VAL A 228 -17.16 -26.04 -9.00
N ILE A 229 -16.32 -26.65 -8.16
CA ILE A 229 -15.62 -25.97 -7.08
C ILE A 229 -14.13 -26.04 -7.35
N PHE A 230 -13.44 -24.93 -7.07
CA PHE A 230 -12.00 -24.85 -7.16
C PHE A 230 -11.37 -24.80 -5.77
N LEU A 231 -10.40 -25.67 -5.54
CA LEU A 231 -9.70 -25.76 -4.27
C LEU A 231 -8.19 -25.59 -4.48
N ASP A 232 -7.50 -25.14 -3.44
CA ASP A 232 -6.04 -25.11 -3.42
C ASP A 232 -5.43 -26.49 -3.14
N GLU A 233 -4.09 -26.54 -3.01
CA GLU A 233 -3.36 -27.78 -2.81
C GLU A 233 -3.64 -28.47 -1.46
N GLU A 234 -4.16 -27.72 -0.48
CA GLU A 234 -4.59 -28.23 0.83
C GLU A 234 -6.03 -28.77 0.81
N GLY A 235 -6.82 -28.41 -0.20
CA GLY A 235 -8.24 -28.76 -0.32
C GLY A 235 -9.18 -27.68 0.19
N GLU A 236 -8.68 -26.46 0.38
CA GLU A 236 -9.44 -25.28 0.81
C GLU A 236 -9.99 -24.49 -0.37
N HIS A 237 -11.16 -23.88 -0.19
CA HIS A 237 -11.84 -23.16 -1.26
C HIS A 237 -11.10 -21.89 -1.67
N TYR A 238 -10.97 -21.63 -2.98
CA TYR A 238 -10.56 -20.30 -3.46
C TYR A 238 -11.65 -19.27 -3.12
N LYS A 239 -11.44 -18.52 -2.04
CA LYS A 239 -12.37 -17.45 -1.62
C LYS A 239 -12.39 -16.36 -2.67
N GLY A 240 -13.57 -15.97 -3.15
CA GLY A 240 -13.70 -14.97 -4.21
C GLY A 240 -13.85 -15.53 -5.62
N GLU A 241 -13.59 -16.83 -5.83
CA GLU A 241 -13.70 -17.46 -7.14
C GLU A 241 -15.06 -18.17 -7.28
N TRP A 242 -15.82 -17.74 -8.27
CA TRP A 242 -17.10 -18.33 -8.66
C TRP A 242 -17.40 -18.04 -10.14
N ASN A 243 -18.53 -18.50 -10.66
CA ASN A 243 -18.94 -18.19 -12.02
C ASN A 243 -19.36 -16.72 -12.13
N HIS A 244 -18.41 -15.81 -12.39
CA HIS A 244 -18.68 -14.38 -12.55
C HIS A 244 -19.58 -14.06 -13.75
N GLY A 245 -19.75 -15.00 -14.69
CA GLY A 245 -20.65 -14.87 -15.84
C GLY A 245 -22.05 -15.46 -15.62
N THR A 246 -22.35 -15.97 -14.42
CA THR A 246 -23.62 -16.67 -14.18
C THR A 246 -24.83 -15.74 -14.31
N LYS A 247 -25.88 -16.23 -14.96
CA LYS A 247 -27.21 -15.59 -14.98
C LYS A 247 -28.01 -15.91 -13.71
N HIS A 248 -27.47 -16.76 -12.84
CA HIS A 248 -28.13 -17.26 -11.64
C HIS A 248 -27.36 -16.82 -10.39
N PRO A 249 -27.60 -15.58 -9.88
CA PRO A 249 -26.78 -14.99 -8.81
C PRO A 249 -26.95 -15.68 -7.45
N HIS A 250 -27.90 -16.60 -7.30
CA HIS A 250 -28.15 -17.39 -6.10
C HIS A 250 -27.43 -18.74 -6.10
N VAL A 251 -26.74 -19.10 -7.18
CA VAL A 251 -25.97 -20.35 -7.33
C VAL A 251 -24.62 -20.04 -7.99
N LEU A 252 -23.68 -19.54 -7.18
CA LEU A 252 -22.42 -18.96 -7.62
C LEU A 252 -21.48 -19.98 -8.28
N HIS A 253 -21.53 -21.25 -7.85
CA HIS A 253 -20.71 -22.35 -8.37
C HIS A 253 -21.43 -23.20 -9.43
N TYR A 254 -22.56 -22.73 -9.95
CA TYR A 254 -23.21 -23.31 -11.12
C TYR A 254 -22.59 -22.76 -12.40
N TYR A 255 -22.19 -23.64 -13.32
CA TYR A 255 -21.64 -23.30 -14.63
C TYR A 255 -22.50 -23.94 -15.71
N ASP A 256 -22.83 -23.18 -16.76
CA ASP A 256 -23.68 -23.66 -17.86
C ASP A 256 -22.87 -23.96 -19.13
N SER A 257 -21.55 -23.76 -19.13
CA SER A 257 -20.69 -24.11 -20.26
C SER A 257 -19.24 -24.39 -19.86
N GLY A 258 -18.52 -25.13 -20.70
CA GLY A 258 -17.09 -25.35 -20.49
C GLY A 258 -16.25 -24.07 -20.57
N VAL A 259 -16.69 -23.08 -21.35
CA VAL A 259 -16.02 -21.77 -21.47
C VAL A 259 -16.03 -21.02 -20.13
N GLU A 260 -17.16 -21.04 -19.41
CA GLU A 260 -17.25 -20.40 -18.09
C GLU A 260 -16.30 -21.06 -17.08
N ILE A 261 -16.22 -22.39 -17.10
CA ILE A 261 -15.31 -23.17 -16.24
C ILE A 261 -13.85 -22.86 -16.59
N ALA A 262 -13.50 -22.85 -17.88
CA ALA A 262 -12.15 -22.54 -18.35
C ALA A 262 -11.72 -21.11 -18.01
N ALA A 263 -12.66 -20.16 -17.96
CA ALA A 263 -12.39 -18.80 -17.51
C ALA A 263 -11.98 -18.78 -16.02
N SER A 264 -12.65 -19.55 -15.16
CA SER A 264 -12.24 -19.75 -13.75
C SER A 264 -10.88 -20.43 -13.63
N MET A 265 -10.65 -21.51 -14.39
CA MET A 265 -9.36 -22.18 -14.44
C MET A 265 -8.23 -21.19 -14.79
N SER A 266 -8.44 -20.34 -15.79
CA SER A 266 -7.45 -19.35 -16.24
C SER A 266 -7.14 -18.30 -15.16
N ARG A 267 -8.15 -17.79 -14.45
CA ARG A 267 -7.96 -16.83 -13.36
C ARG A 267 -7.16 -17.43 -12.20
N ILE A 268 -7.45 -18.67 -11.82
CA ILE A 268 -6.72 -19.36 -10.76
C ILE A 268 -5.26 -19.53 -11.14
N LEU A 269 -4.96 -19.94 -12.37
CA LEU A 269 -3.59 -20.09 -12.85
C LEU A 269 -2.87 -18.73 -12.92
N ALA A 270 -3.55 -17.66 -13.33
CA ALA A 270 -2.99 -16.31 -13.34
C ALA A 270 -2.63 -15.82 -11.93
N ASN A 271 -3.57 -15.95 -10.98
CA ASN A 271 -3.34 -15.57 -9.57
C ASN A 271 -2.21 -16.40 -8.93
N ARG A 272 -2.15 -17.71 -9.21
CA ARG A 272 -1.05 -18.55 -8.73
C ARG A 272 0.29 -18.19 -9.37
N SER A 273 0.31 -17.82 -10.65
CA SER A 273 1.53 -17.33 -11.31
C SER A 273 2.04 -16.04 -10.67
N GLU A 274 1.14 -15.16 -10.22
CA GLU A 274 1.50 -13.94 -9.49
C GLU A 274 2.00 -14.24 -8.07
N LEU A 275 1.31 -15.09 -7.31
CA LEU A 275 1.75 -15.54 -5.98
C LEU A 275 3.11 -16.27 -6.02
N ASN A 276 3.37 -17.07 -7.06
CA ASN A 276 4.63 -17.80 -7.22
C ASN A 276 5.82 -16.89 -7.57
N LYS A 277 5.58 -15.63 -7.98
CA LYS A 277 6.64 -14.63 -8.17
C LYS A 277 7.07 -13.97 -6.87
N ILE A 278 6.31 -14.13 -5.79
CA ILE A 278 6.61 -13.50 -4.50
C ILE A 278 7.59 -14.40 -3.73
N GLU A 279 8.76 -13.86 -3.41
CA GLU A 279 9.80 -14.60 -2.69
C GLU A 279 9.42 -14.78 -1.22
N ASP A 280 9.50 -16.01 -0.70
CA ASP A 280 9.25 -16.30 0.72
C ASP A 280 10.43 -15.89 1.63
N HIS A 281 11.53 -15.44 1.03
CA HIS A 281 12.77 -14.98 1.66
C HIS A 281 13.31 -15.86 2.80
N GLY A 282 13.01 -17.16 2.79
CA GLY A 282 13.45 -18.10 3.81
C GLY A 282 12.38 -18.50 4.85
N PHE A 283 11.20 -17.87 4.85
CA PHE A 283 10.13 -18.15 5.81
C PHE A 283 9.20 -19.31 5.40
N GLY A 284 9.25 -19.77 4.14
CA GLY A 284 8.47 -20.91 3.65
C GLY A 284 7.37 -20.53 2.68
N LYS A 285 7.46 -21.04 1.44
CA LYS A 285 6.47 -20.78 0.37
C LYS A 285 5.04 -21.20 0.71
N HIS A 286 4.88 -22.24 1.53
CA HIS A 286 3.57 -22.74 1.98
C HIS A 286 2.81 -21.73 2.86
N LEU A 287 3.48 -20.71 3.42
CA LEU A 287 2.83 -19.64 4.19
C LEU A 287 2.27 -18.52 3.29
N ARG A 288 2.49 -18.58 1.97
CA ARG A 288 1.88 -17.70 0.95
C ARG A 288 2.01 -16.19 1.26
N PHE A 289 3.23 -15.72 1.45
CA PHE A 289 3.50 -14.30 1.68
C PHE A 289 3.17 -13.45 0.45
N VAL A 290 2.68 -12.24 0.69
CA VAL A 290 2.46 -11.19 -0.31
C VAL A 290 3.21 -9.91 0.05
N LYS A 291 3.30 -8.96 -0.89
CA LYS A 291 3.85 -7.62 -0.64
C LYS A 291 2.88 -6.78 0.19
N TYR A 292 3.38 -5.75 0.87
CA TYR A 292 2.58 -4.91 1.78
C TYR A 292 1.33 -4.30 1.14
N GLU A 293 1.47 -3.61 0.00
CA GLU A 293 0.34 -2.98 -0.69
C GLU A 293 -0.72 -3.97 -1.16
N GLU A 294 -0.28 -5.12 -1.69
CA GLU A 294 -1.17 -6.21 -2.10
C GLU A 294 -1.87 -6.83 -0.88
N GLY A 295 -1.13 -7.01 0.22
CA GLY A 295 -1.63 -7.50 1.47
C GLY A 295 -2.75 -6.64 2.05
N LYS A 296 -2.61 -5.29 2.01
CA LYS A 296 -3.68 -4.37 2.43
C LYS A 296 -4.94 -4.53 1.60
N LYS A 297 -4.79 -4.66 0.27
CA LYS A 297 -5.91 -4.87 -0.64
C LYS A 297 -6.63 -6.17 -0.33
N MET A 298 -5.88 -7.28 -0.21
CA MET A 298 -6.43 -8.61 0.10
C MET A 298 -7.10 -8.66 1.47
N ALA A 299 -6.52 -8.00 2.47
CA ALA A 299 -7.07 -7.96 3.83
C ALA A 299 -8.47 -7.34 3.85
N LYS A 300 -8.63 -6.23 3.11
CA LYS A 300 -9.91 -5.54 2.93
C LYS A 300 -10.93 -6.37 2.15
N GLU A 301 -10.51 -6.98 1.04
CA GLU A 301 -11.39 -7.78 0.17
C GLU A 301 -11.85 -9.09 0.85
N GLN A 302 -10.95 -9.73 1.60
CA GLN A 302 -11.20 -11.02 2.22
C GLN A 302 -11.73 -10.94 3.65
N GLY A 303 -11.71 -9.75 4.28
CA GLY A 303 -12.08 -9.59 5.69
C GLY A 303 -11.17 -10.42 6.60
N LYS A 304 -9.85 -10.32 6.38
CA LYS A 304 -8.83 -11.04 7.16
C LYS A 304 -7.84 -10.06 7.77
N PRO A 305 -7.34 -10.32 9.00
CA PRO A 305 -6.25 -9.55 9.55
C PRO A 305 -4.95 -9.84 8.80
N MET A 306 -3.99 -8.92 8.88
CA MET A 306 -2.66 -9.10 8.31
C MET A 306 -1.66 -9.48 9.39
N MET A 307 -0.70 -10.33 9.03
CA MET A 307 0.52 -10.54 9.81
C MET A 307 1.70 -10.06 8.97
N LEU A 308 2.27 -8.92 9.34
CA LEU A 308 3.39 -8.30 8.65
C LEU A 308 4.70 -8.66 9.34
N ILE A 309 5.65 -9.20 8.58
CA ILE A 309 7.02 -9.47 9.02
C ILE A 309 7.97 -8.52 8.30
N ILE A 310 8.67 -7.68 9.06
CA ILE A 310 9.73 -6.79 8.56
C ILE A 310 11.07 -7.40 8.95
N HIS A 311 11.89 -7.75 7.95
CA HIS A 311 13.21 -8.35 8.15
C HIS A 311 14.25 -7.81 7.16
N LYS A 312 15.52 -8.05 7.45
CA LYS A 312 16.64 -7.68 6.57
C LYS A 312 17.46 -8.93 6.25
N SER A 313 17.99 -9.03 5.04
CA SER A 313 18.77 -10.17 4.59
C SER A 313 20.05 -10.40 5.40
N TYR A 314 20.70 -9.32 5.85
CA TYR A 314 21.93 -9.32 6.65
C TYR A 314 21.72 -9.48 8.17
N CYS A 315 20.48 -9.62 8.64
CA CYS A 315 20.14 -9.69 10.06
C CYS A 315 20.23 -11.13 10.62
N GLY A 316 21.13 -11.34 11.59
CA GLY A 316 21.35 -12.67 12.20
C GLY A 316 20.12 -13.24 12.93
N ALA A 317 19.39 -12.41 13.68
CA ALA A 317 18.15 -12.81 14.35
C ALA A 317 17.07 -13.25 13.35
N CYS A 318 17.00 -12.59 12.19
CA CYS A 318 16.09 -12.91 11.10
C CYS A 318 16.42 -14.28 10.50
N GLN A 319 17.71 -14.54 10.26
CA GLN A 319 18.17 -15.84 9.76
C GLN A 319 17.89 -16.98 10.75
N ALA A 320 17.95 -16.70 12.06
CA ALA A 320 17.59 -17.67 13.09
C ALA A 320 16.07 -17.90 13.21
N LEU A 321 15.25 -16.89 12.89
CA LEU A 321 13.79 -16.95 12.98
C LEU A 321 13.16 -17.70 11.78
N LYS A 322 13.68 -17.48 10.58
CA LYS A 322 13.22 -18.08 9.31
C LYS A 322 12.95 -19.59 9.38
N PRO A 323 13.91 -20.46 9.77
CA PRO A 323 13.68 -21.89 9.81
C PRO A 323 12.66 -22.29 10.87
N LYS A 324 12.59 -21.57 12.00
CA LYS A 324 11.62 -21.85 13.07
C LYS A 324 10.19 -21.63 12.58
N VAL A 325 9.93 -20.45 11.99
CA VAL A 325 8.61 -20.10 11.42
C VAL A 325 8.23 -21.05 10.30
N ARG A 326 9.17 -21.36 9.39
CA ARG A 326 8.94 -22.28 8.26
C ARG A 326 8.54 -23.70 8.69
N SER A 327 9.07 -24.19 9.81
CA SER A 327 8.85 -25.58 10.24
C SER A 327 7.71 -25.75 11.25
N ASP A 328 7.10 -24.64 11.71
CA ASP A 328 6.12 -24.68 12.79
C ASP A 328 4.72 -25.00 12.25
N PRO A 329 4.13 -26.16 12.61
CA PRO A 329 2.84 -26.59 12.08
C PRO A 329 1.67 -25.72 12.55
N GLU A 330 1.78 -25.10 13.73
CA GLU A 330 0.72 -24.25 14.29
C GLU A 330 0.69 -22.89 13.60
N ILE A 331 1.86 -22.32 13.29
CA ILE A 331 1.94 -21.13 12.44
C ILE A 331 1.40 -21.44 11.04
N ALA A 332 1.74 -22.59 10.46
CA ALA A 332 1.22 -22.99 9.15
C ALA A 332 -0.32 -23.05 9.14
N GLU A 333 -0.94 -23.68 10.15
CA GLU A 333 -2.39 -23.71 10.30
C GLU A 333 -2.99 -22.31 10.49
N LEU A 334 -2.47 -21.52 11.44
CA LEU A 334 -2.98 -20.19 11.74
C LEU A 334 -2.82 -19.24 10.55
N SER A 335 -1.76 -19.37 9.76
CA SER A 335 -1.48 -18.52 8.60
C SER A 335 -2.63 -18.47 7.59
N THR A 336 -3.43 -19.54 7.49
CA THR A 336 -4.61 -19.61 6.60
C THR A 336 -5.71 -18.57 6.96
N HIS A 337 -5.70 -18.08 8.20
CA HIS A 337 -6.63 -17.07 8.73
C HIS A 337 -6.12 -15.64 8.56
N PHE A 338 -4.86 -15.45 8.15
CA PHE A 338 -4.23 -14.15 7.96
C PHE A 338 -3.95 -13.87 6.49
N ILE A 339 -3.74 -12.60 6.16
CA ILE A 339 -2.96 -12.21 5.00
C ILE A 339 -1.50 -12.09 5.46
N MET A 340 -0.67 -13.01 4.99
CA MET A 340 0.73 -13.08 5.38
C MET A 340 1.54 -12.09 4.54
N VAL A 341 2.24 -11.15 5.18
CA VAL A 341 2.99 -10.09 4.49
C VAL A 341 4.45 -10.14 4.87
N ASN A 342 5.32 -10.06 3.87
CA ASN A 342 6.76 -10.09 4.04
C ASN A 342 7.37 -8.83 3.41
N CYS A 343 8.12 -8.07 4.20
CA CYS A 343 8.92 -6.94 3.76
C CYS A 343 10.38 -7.25 4.04
N ASN A 344 11.17 -7.44 2.99
CA ASN A 344 12.61 -7.67 3.09
C ASN A 344 13.40 -6.43 2.68
N ASP A 345 14.52 -6.19 3.37
CA ASP A 345 15.46 -5.11 3.01
C ASP A 345 14.72 -3.77 2.87
N ASP A 346 14.72 -3.14 1.70
CA ASP A 346 14.17 -1.79 1.50
C ASP A 346 12.64 -1.75 1.33
N GLU A 347 11.94 -2.87 1.55
CA GLU A 347 10.49 -2.99 1.40
C GLU A 347 9.69 -2.60 2.66
N GLU A 348 10.36 -2.08 3.69
CA GLU A 348 9.70 -1.62 4.93
C GLU A 348 8.71 -0.47 4.64
N PRO A 349 7.44 -0.57 5.05
CA PRO A 349 6.46 0.48 4.82
C PRO A 349 6.82 1.77 5.59
N ASN A 350 6.70 2.92 4.92
CA ASN A 350 7.04 4.24 5.48
C ASN A 350 5.83 4.91 6.14
N GLU A 351 5.20 4.23 7.10
CA GLU A 351 4.05 4.75 7.87
C GLU A 351 4.39 4.78 9.37
N ASP A 352 3.98 5.84 10.08
CA ASP A 352 4.32 6.09 11.50
C ASP A 352 3.91 4.94 12.44
N GLN A 353 2.88 4.17 12.07
CA GLN A 353 2.38 3.03 12.85
C GLN A 353 3.40 1.88 13.01
N PHE A 354 4.51 1.88 12.26
CA PHE A 354 5.55 0.86 12.35
C PHE A 354 6.74 1.25 13.25
N ASP A 355 6.73 2.47 13.82
CA ASP A 355 7.76 2.95 14.77
C ASP A 355 7.21 3.05 16.21
N LEU A 356 6.55 1.98 16.68
CA LEU A 356 5.89 1.97 18.00
C LEU A 356 6.87 1.82 19.18
N ASP A 357 8.01 1.16 18.97
CA ASP A 357 9.03 0.92 20.00
C ASP A 357 10.47 0.88 19.46
N GLY A 358 10.68 1.53 18.30
CA GLY A 358 11.98 1.77 17.70
C GLY A 358 12.31 0.90 16.47
N ALA A 359 13.31 1.36 15.72
CA ALA A 359 13.75 0.77 14.45
C ALA A 359 14.76 -0.39 14.64
N TYR A 360 14.29 -1.54 15.15
CA TYR A 360 15.08 -2.79 15.20
C TYR A 360 14.50 -3.85 14.26
N ILE A 361 15.25 -4.92 14.00
CA ILE A 361 14.84 -5.97 13.06
C ILE A 361 15.22 -7.36 13.64
N PRO A 362 14.38 -8.41 13.53
CA PRO A 362 13.06 -8.44 12.90
C PRO A 362 11.93 -7.87 13.78
N ARG A 363 10.87 -7.37 13.13
CA ARG A 363 9.60 -6.98 13.77
C ARG A 363 8.44 -7.73 13.14
N ILE A 364 7.47 -8.13 13.95
CA ILE A 364 6.21 -8.73 13.49
C ILE A 364 5.04 -7.91 14.03
N PHE A 365 4.22 -7.41 13.12
CA PHE A 365 3.02 -6.63 13.44
C PHE A 365 1.75 -7.38 13.04
N PHE A 366 0.70 -7.20 13.83
CA PHE A 366 -0.64 -7.66 13.51
C PHE A 366 -1.51 -6.45 13.18
N LEU A 367 -2.09 -6.47 11.97
CA LEU A 367 -2.92 -5.38 11.48
C LEU A 367 -4.34 -5.88 11.25
N ASP A 368 -5.31 -4.98 11.36
CA ASP A 368 -6.69 -5.25 10.99
C ASP A 368 -6.89 -5.38 9.47
N ASN A 369 -8.11 -5.72 9.05
CA ASN A 369 -8.49 -5.82 7.64
C ASN A 369 -8.47 -4.48 6.89
N LEU A 370 -8.14 -3.37 7.56
CA LEU A 370 -7.96 -2.04 6.97
C LEU A 370 -6.49 -1.62 6.91
N GLY A 371 -5.57 -2.46 7.42
CA GLY A 371 -4.15 -2.20 7.44
C GLY A 371 -3.70 -1.28 8.58
N LYS A 372 -4.44 -1.24 9.71
CA LYS A 372 -4.04 -0.54 10.94
C LYS A 372 -3.43 -1.52 11.94
N VAL A 373 -2.24 -1.24 12.45
CA VAL A 373 -1.55 -2.01 13.50
C VAL A 373 -2.38 -1.99 14.78
N GLU A 374 -2.53 -3.15 15.42
CA GLU A 374 -3.15 -3.29 16.75
C GLU A 374 -2.05 -3.26 17.83
N PRO A 375 -1.80 -2.12 18.50
CA PRO A 375 -0.63 -1.95 19.37
C PRO A 375 -0.69 -2.77 20.65
N SER A 376 -1.86 -3.31 21.00
CA SER A 376 -2.03 -4.17 22.18
C SER A 376 -1.55 -5.61 21.96
N ILE A 377 -1.23 -5.99 20.71
CA ILE A 377 -0.70 -7.31 20.37
C ILE A 377 0.81 -7.20 20.17
N PHE A 378 1.56 -7.70 21.14
CA PHE A 378 3.02 -7.70 21.14
C PHE A 378 3.57 -8.93 21.88
N ASN A 379 4.87 -9.19 21.75
CA ASN A 379 5.59 -10.22 22.48
C ASN A 379 5.73 -9.83 23.97
N ASP A 380 5.09 -10.57 24.86
CA ASP A 380 5.11 -10.32 26.30
C ASP A 380 6.24 -11.07 27.04
N ASP A 381 7.17 -11.65 26.31
CA ASP A 381 8.39 -12.22 26.87
C ASP A 381 9.26 -11.13 27.51
N LYS A 382 9.67 -11.36 28.76
CA LYS A 382 10.45 -10.41 29.57
C LYS A 382 11.80 -10.08 28.94
N GLU A 383 12.36 -10.98 28.14
CA GLU A 383 13.61 -10.74 27.41
C GLU A 383 13.46 -9.62 26.35
N TYR A 384 12.25 -9.39 25.86
CA TYR A 384 11.94 -8.45 24.78
C TYR A 384 11.19 -7.18 25.26
N ILE A 385 11.29 -6.83 26.54
CA ILE A 385 10.52 -5.72 27.12
C ILE A 385 10.76 -4.35 26.45
N LYS A 386 11.94 -4.16 25.84
CA LYS A 386 12.35 -2.96 25.08
C LYS A 386 12.14 -3.07 23.57
N ALA A 387 11.78 -4.26 23.08
CA ALA A 387 11.62 -4.61 21.68
C ALA A 387 10.39 -5.53 21.53
N LYS A 388 9.22 -5.00 21.88
CA LYS A 388 7.96 -5.71 22.07
C LYS A 388 7.48 -6.43 20.81
N TYR A 389 7.89 -6.01 19.62
CA TYR A 389 7.52 -6.67 18.35
C TYR A 389 8.62 -7.59 17.80
N ALA A 390 9.73 -7.79 18.53
CA ALA A 390 10.70 -8.85 18.23
C ALA A 390 10.27 -10.18 18.86
N TYR A 391 10.44 -11.27 18.13
CA TYR A 391 10.07 -12.63 18.57
C TYR A 391 11.27 -13.57 18.47
N GLY A 392 11.68 -14.15 19.60
CA GLY A 392 12.75 -15.16 19.66
C GLY A 392 12.28 -16.61 19.46
N SER A 393 10.98 -16.85 19.65
CA SER A 393 10.35 -18.17 19.59
C SER A 393 9.02 -18.14 18.83
N THR A 394 8.59 -19.29 18.30
CA THR A 394 7.32 -19.41 17.58
C THR A 394 6.11 -19.39 18.53
N ALA A 395 6.28 -19.81 19.78
CA ALA A 395 5.21 -19.78 20.78
C ALA A 395 4.65 -18.37 21.02
N GLY A 396 5.53 -17.34 21.07
CA GLY A 396 5.09 -15.95 21.17
C GLY A 396 4.29 -15.50 19.94
N ILE A 397 4.74 -15.89 18.73
CA ILE A 397 4.07 -15.56 17.47
C ILE A 397 2.67 -16.18 17.43
N VAL A 398 2.57 -17.48 17.73
CA VAL A 398 1.31 -18.23 17.82
C VAL A 398 0.33 -17.55 18.78
N LYS A 399 0.80 -17.16 19.98
CA LYS A 399 -0.02 -16.47 20.97
C LYS A 399 -0.56 -15.13 20.43
N SER A 400 0.28 -14.35 19.76
CA SER A 400 -0.14 -13.10 19.13
C SER A 400 -1.12 -13.30 17.96
N MET A 401 -0.91 -14.34 17.13
CA MET A 401 -1.85 -14.74 16.07
C MET A 401 -3.22 -15.09 16.67
N ARG A 402 -3.28 -15.91 17.71
CA ARG A 402 -4.55 -16.29 18.37
C ARG A 402 -5.27 -15.05 18.91
N ARG A 403 -4.55 -14.16 19.58
CA ARG A 403 -5.12 -12.90 20.09
C ARG A 403 -5.67 -12.00 18.99
N ALA A 404 -4.99 -11.88 17.86
CA ALA A 404 -5.48 -11.10 16.72
C ALA A 404 -6.82 -11.65 16.18
N LEU A 405 -6.99 -12.97 16.16
CA LEU A 405 -8.25 -13.60 15.77
C LEU A 405 -9.35 -13.38 16.82
N GLU A 406 -9.02 -13.52 18.11
CA GLU A 406 -9.96 -13.26 19.23
C GLU A 406 -10.47 -11.81 19.24
N MET A 407 -9.62 -10.85 18.86
CA MET A 407 -9.97 -9.44 18.73
C MET A 407 -10.77 -9.11 17.45
N ASN A 408 -11.10 -10.12 16.64
CA ASN A 408 -11.83 -9.98 15.37
C ASN A 408 -11.19 -8.94 14.42
N LEU A 409 -9.86 -8.87 14.38
CA LEU A 409 -9.15 -7.89 13.55
C LEU A 409 -9.46 -8.03 12.05
N GLY A 410 -9.93 -9.20 11.57
CA GLY A 410 -10.37 -9.37 10.18
C GLY A 410 -11.73 -8.75 9.85
N LYS A 411 -12.51 -8.36 10.86
CA LYS A 411 -13.90 -7.88 10.71
C LYS A 411 -14.07 -6.46 11.21
N ARG A 412 -12.99 -5.65 11.27
CA ARG A 412 -13.15 -4.23 11.55
C ARG A 412 -13.95 -3.61 10.40
N GLU A 413 -15.08 -3.02 10.75
CA GLU A 413 -15.88 -2.30 9.77
C GLU A 413 -15.13 -1.04 9.35
N GLN A 414 -15.21 -0.68 8.07
CA GLN A 414 -14.72 0.62 7.64
C GLN A 414 -15.43 1.70 8.46
N PRO A 415 -14.70 2.59 9.14
CA PRO A 415 -15.33 3.65 9.90
C PRO A 415 -16.20 4.47 8.95
N GLY A 416 -17.50 4.46 9.24
CA GLY A 416 -18.49 5.34 8.64
C GLY A 416 -19.64 4.77 7.80
N LYS A 417 -19.80 3.44 7.67
CA LYS A 417 -20.93 2.86 6.89
C LYS A 417 -22.21 2.55 7.67
N LYS A 418 -22.24 2.75 8.99
CA LYS A 418 -23.29 2.22 9.87
C LYS A 418 -24.62 2.98 9.71
N GLY A 419 -25.57 2.43 8.96
CA GLY A 419 -26.95 2.95 8.88
C GLY A 419 -27.16 4.22 8.03
N PHE A 420 -26.11 4.89 7.55
CA PHE A 420 -26.21 6.12 6.74
C PHE A 420 -26.41 5.91 5.22
N GLY A 421 -26.47 4.65 4.76
CA GLY A 421 -26.62 4.32 3.34
C GLY A 421 -25.31 4.36 2.54
N THR A 422 -25.37 3.91 1.28
CA THR A 422 -24.18 3.76 0.41
C THR A 422 -24.03 4.85 -0.64
N ASN A 423 -24.98 5.78 -0.72
CA ASN A 423 -24.99 6.83 -1.75
C ASN A 423 -24.09 8.03 -1.40
N ILE A 424 -23.55 8.04 -0.18
CA ILE A 424 -22.63 9.06 0.33
C ILE A 424 -21.32 8.38 0.70
N ASN A 425 -20.21 8.99 0.33
CA ASN A 425 -18.88 8.50 0.66
C ASN A 425 -18.47 8.93 2.08
N TRP A 426 -18.84 8.11 3.06
CA TRP A 426 -18.50 8.31 4.47
C TRP A 426 -17.08 7.85 4.80
N MET A 427 -16.39 8.61 5.65
CA MET A 427 -15.05 8.34 6.14
C MET A 427 -15.03 8.35 7.68
N GLY A 428 -14.03 7.67 8.26
CA GLY A 428 -13.69 7.83 9.67
C GLY A 428 -13.09 9.20 9.98
N TYR A 429 -12.97 9.55 11.26
CA TYR A 429 -12.51 10.88 11.68
C TYR A 429 -11.12 11.22 11.13
N GLU A 430 -10.09 10.42 11.45
CA GLU A 430 -8.71 10.66 11.01
C GLU A 430 -8.56 10.71 9.48
N GLU A 431 -9.14 9.73 8.78
CA GLU A 431 -9.11 9.67 7.31
C GLU A 431 -9.78 10.89 6.68
N GLY A 432 -10.96 11.27 7.17
CA GLY A 432 -11.69 12.43 6.67
C GLY A 432 -10.94 13.73 6.90
N LEU A 433 -10.28 13.90 8.05
CA LEU A 433 -9.45 15.08 8.32
C LEU A 433 -8.26 15.20 7.35
N ILE A 434 -7.61 14.08 7.01
CA ILE A 434 -6.50 14.05 6.05
C ILE A 434 -7.02 14.37 4.64
N GLN A 435 -8.13 13.74 4.23
CA GLN A 435 -8.73 13.97 2.91
C GLN A 435 -9.22 15.40 2.74
N ALA A 436 -9.80 16.00 3.79
CA ALA A 436 -10.24 17.39 3.78
C ALA A 436 -9.09 18.37 3.56
N LYS A 437 -7.95 18.18 4.25
CA LYS A 437 -6.73 18.96 4.02
C LYS A 437 -6.19 18.76 2.60
N LYS A 438 -6.09 17.50 2.16
CA LYS A 438 -5.56 17.15 0.83
C LYS A 438 -6.40 17.72 -0.32
N MET A 439 -7.72 17.66 -0.19
CA MET A 439 -8.66 18.14 -1.20
C MET A 439 -9.05 19.61 -1.03
N HIS A 440 -8.57 20.25 0.04
CA HIS A 440 -8.96 21.59 0.48
C HIS A 440 -10.48 21.78 0.49
N LYS A 441 -11.19 20.90 1.21
CA LYS A 441 -12.64 20.76 1.14
C LYS A 441 -13.28 20.79 2.52
N ALA A 442 -14.43 21.45 2.63
CA ALA A 442 -15.17 21.56 3.89
C ALA A 442 -15.56 20.18 4.44
N ILE A 443 -15.56 20.05 5.76
CA ILE A 443 -15.91 18.81 6.46
C ILE A 443 -17.33 18.93 7.01
N MET A 444 -18.11 17.87 6.84
CA MET A 444 -19.36 17.67 7.56
C MET A 444 -19.19 16.46 8.48
N LEU A 445 -19.19 16.70 9.79
CA LEU A 445 -18.98 15.70 10.83
C LEU A 445 -20.31 15.36 11.50
N VAL A 446 -20.69 14.08 11.49
CA VAL A 446 -21.94 13.58 12.06
C VAL A 446 -21.65 12.69 13.26
N MET A 447 -22.02 13.12 14.45
CA MET A 447 -21.90 12.33 15.69
C MET A 447 -23.23 11.64 15.99
N TYR A 448 -23.19 10.31 16.16
CA TYR A 448 -24.39 9.50 16.31
C TYR A 448 -24.22 8.36 17.33
N ASN A 449 -25.35 7.72 17.65
CA ASN A 449 -25.38 6.52 18.49
C ASN A 449 -26.45 5.54 17.99
N ASP A 450 -26.15 4.24 17.98
CA ASP A 450 -26.99 3.19 17.41
C ASP A 450 -28.29 2.93 18.18
N TYR A 451 -28.31 3.16 19.48
CA TYR A 451 -29.52 2.95 20.30
C TYR A 451 -30.40 4.21 20.44
N CYS A 452 -30.01 5.32 19.80
CA CYS A 452 -30.75 6.57 19.85
C CYS A 452 -31.77 6.68 18.71
N GLU A 453 -33.05 6.91 19.06
CA GLU A 453 -34.14 7.06 18.09
C GLU A 453 -33.94 8.28 17.18
N PHE A 454 -33.47 9.41 17.73
CA PHE A 454 -33.14 10.60 16.96
C PHE A 454 -31.99 10.36 15.97
N SER A 455 -30.98 9.57 16.36
CA SER A 455 -29.90 9.16 15.45
C SER A 455 -30.43 8.27 14.34
N SER A 456 -31.34 7.35 14.64
CA SER A 456 -32.00 6.50 13.66
C SER A 456 -32.81 7.32 12.64
N PHE A 457 -33.50 8.37 13.10
CA PHE A 457 -34.24 9.27 12.22
C PHE A 457 -33.32 10.08 11.30
N MET A 458 -32.26 10.67 11.85
CA MET A 458 -31.25 11.40 11.06
C MET A 458 -30.55 10.47 10.04
N MET A 459 -30.14 9.27 10.44
CA MET A 459 -29.53 8.27 9.55
C MET A 459 -30.46 7.92 8.37
N LYS A 460 -31.76 7.80 8.62
CA LYS A 460 -32.76 7.55 7.57
C LYS A 460 -32.79 8.69 6.55
N GLN A 461 -32.68 9.94 6.97
CA GLN A 461 -32.66 11.10 6.06
C GLN A 461 -31.46 11.06 5.12
N PHE A 462 -30.25 10.79 5.63
CA PHE A 462 -29.05 10.62 4.80
C PHE A 462 -29.16 9.43 3.82
N ARG A 463 -29.82 8.36 4.25
CA ARG A 463 -30.00 7.15 3.43
C ARG A 463 -30.98 7.36 2.27
N GLU A 464 -32.05 8.12 2.49
CA GLU A 464 -33.19 8.21 1.58
C GLU A 464 -33.22 9.49 0.72
N SER A 465 -32.56 10.59 1.12
CA SER A 465 -32.57 11.84 0.35
C SER A 465 -31.46 11.86 -0.72
N ASN A 466 -31.88 11.88 -1.99
CA ASN A 466 -30.98 12.11 -3.11
C ASN A 466 -30.42 13.55 -3.11
N GLU A 467 -31.16 14.55 -2.61
CA GLU A 467 -30.63 15.92 -2.54
C GLU A 467 -29.45 16.00 -1.57
N ILE A 468 -29.58 15.41 -0.37
CA ILE A 468 -28.48 15.35 0.60
C ILE A 468 -27.28 14.63 -0.02
N ALA A 469 -27.50 13.51 -0.73
CA ALA A 469 -26.42 12.79 -1.38
C ALA A 469 -25.70 13.62 -2.45
N GLU A 470 -26.41 14.43 -3.23
CA GLU A 470 -25.81 15.33 -4.23
C GLU A 470 -25.01 16.47 -3.58
N VAL A 471 -25.53 17.11 -2.52
CA VAL A 471 -24.81 18.18 -1.82
C VAL A 471 -23.61 17.62 -1.05
N ALA A 472 -23.72 16.41 -0.50
CA ALA A 472 -22.64 15.72 0.23
C ALA A 472 -21.39 15.51 -0.63
N LYS A 473 -21.52 15.40 -1.96
CA LYS A 473 -20.37 15.35 -2.88
C LYS A 473 -19.50 16.60 -2.81
N LYS A 474 -19.97 17.71 -2.22
CA LYS A 474 -19.23 18.97 -2.01
C LYS A 474 -18.55 19.05 -0.64
N PHE A 475 -18.69 18.04 0.20
CA PHE A 475 -18.02 17.92 1.51
C PHE A 475 -17.08 16.70 1.58
N VAL A 476 -16.21 16.69 2.57
CA VAL A 476 -15.68 15.45 3.14
C VAL A 476 -16.62 15.03 4.25
N MET A 477 -17.27 13.88 4.07
CA MET A 477 -18.32 13.40 4.96
C MET A 477 -17.71 12.47 6.01
N ILE A 478 -17.80 12.86 7.27
CA ILE A 478 -17.28 12.11 8.41
C ILE A 478 -18.44 11.77 9.31
N ASN A 479 -18.45 10.54 9.84
CA ASN A 479 -19.34 10.16 10.91
C ASN A 479 -18.61 9.39 12.00
N VAL A 480 -19.02 9.66 13.23
CA VAL A 480 -18.34 9.23 14.45
C VAL A 480 -19.39 8.65 15.39
N GLY A 481 -19.16 7.41 15.83
CA GLY A 481 -20.01 6.74 16.81
C GLY A 481 -19.76 7.23 18.23
N GLU A 482 -20.54 6.75 19.20
CA GLU A 482 -20.47 7.24 20.59
C GLU A 482 -19.09 7.07 21.24
N GLU A 483 -18.45 5.90 21.12
CA GLU A 483 -17.15 5.62 21.76
C GLU A 483 -16.03 6.49 21.19
N GLU A 484 -15.94 6.56 19.86
CA GLU A 484 -14.97 7.41 19.16
C GLU A 484 -15.23 8.89 19.47
N GLY A 485 -16.49 9.32 19.50
CA GLY A 485 -16.88 10.69 19.83
C GLY A 485 -16.46 11.12 21.23
N LYS A 486 -16.57 10.22 22.24
CA LYS A 486 -16.09 10.49 23.60
C LYS A 486 -14.57 10.69 23.65
N ALA A 487 -13.81 10.04 22.76
CA ALA A 487 -12.36 10.17 22.70
C ALA A 487 -11.89 11.48 22.05
N LEU A 488 -12.75 12.18 21.28
CA LEU A 488 -12.41 13.44 20.61
C LEU A 488 -12.37 14.66 21.55
N GLY A 489 -12.83 14.51 22.80
CA GLY A 489 -12.74 15.52 23.86
C GLY A 489 -13.72 16.70 23.74
N GLU A 490 -13.54 17.69 24.63
CA GLU A 490 -14.50 18.79 24.89
C GLU A 490 -14.72 19.76 23.70
N LYS A 491 -13.90 19.68 22.63
CA LYS A 491 -14.00 20.58 21.45
C LYS A 491 -15.38 20.54 20.80
N PHE A 492 -16.10 19.43 20.90
CA PHE A 492 -17.42 19.25 20.28
C PHE A 492 -18.59 19.41 21.27
N ASP A 493 -18.32 19.71 22.54
CA ASP A 493 -19.36 19.92 23.58
C ASP A 493 -19.83 21.38 23.62
N VAL A 494 -20.05 21.97 22.44
CA VAL A 494 -20.37 23.39 22.24
C VAL A 494 -21.68 23.79 22.92
N ASP A 495 -22.71 22.95 22.82
CA ASP A 495 -24.03 23.15 23.41
C ASP A 495 -24.49 21.92 24.21
N GLY A 496 -23.52 21.14 24.71
CA GLY A 496 -23.73 19.93 25.51
C GLY A 496 -23.39 18.64 24.78
N THR A 497 -23.60 17.51 25.48
CA THR A 497 -23.13 16.16 25.07
C THR A 497 -24.22 15.28 24.47
N TYR A 498 -25.29 15.87 23.93
CA TYR A 498 -26.45 15.12 23.41
C TYR A 498 -26.15 14.48 22.05
N THR A 499 -27.01 13.57 21.59
CA THR A 499 -26.81 12.86 20.31
C THR A 499 -28.16 12.68 19.60
N PRO A 500 -28.24 12.87 18.27
CA PRO A 500 -27.15 13.17 17.33
C PRO A 500 -26.80 14.67 17.22
N ARG A 501 -25.60 14.95 16.70
CA ARG A 501 -25.12 16.30 16.37
C ARG A 501 -24.46 16.31 14.99
N ILE A 502 -24.64 17.38 14.23
CA ILE A 502 -23.94 17.63 12.97
C ILE A 502 -23.13 18.91 13.09
N PHE A 503 -21.84 18.81 12.79
CA PHE A 503 -20.89 19.91 12.81
C PHE A 503 -20.31 20.14 11.43
N PHE A 504 -19.95 21.40 11.16
CA PHE A 504 -19.20 21.77 9.98
C PHE A 504 -17.82 22.29 10.38
N MET A 505 -16.80 21.92 9.62
CA MET A 505 -15.44 22.43 9.82
C MET A 505 -14.85 22.89 8.49
N ASP A 506 -13.95 23.86 8.54
CA ASP A 506 -13.18 24.28 7.38
C ASP A 506 -12.10 23.23 7.02
N PRO A 507 -11.43 23.35 5.85
CA PRO A 507 -10.36 22.41 5.47
C PRO A 507 -9.18 22.37 6.45
N ASP A 508 -8.99 23.43 7.24
CA ASP A 508 -7.96 23.55 8.27
C ASP A 508 -8.39 22.95 9.62
N GLN A 509 -9.59 22.36 9.68
CA GLN A 509 -10.16 21.61 10.80
C GLN A 509 -10.65 22.49 11.97
N ASN A 510 -10.93 23.77 11.69
CA ASN A 510 -11.57 24.66 12.66
C ASN A 510 -13.08 24.42 12.68
N LEU A 511 -13.62 24.29 13.89
CA LEU A 511 -15.06 24.07 14.10
C LEU A 511 -15.85 25.36 13.83
N ARG A 512 -16.85 25.29 12.95
CA ARG A 512 -17.70 26.42 12.58
C ARG A 512 -18.99 26.42 13.37
N THR A 513 -18.91 26.91 14.62
CA THR A 513 -20.06 26.99 15.53
C THR A 513 -21.13 27.99 15.09
N ASP A 514 -20.80 28.88 14.15
CA ASP A 514 -21.70 29.84 13.51
C ASP A 514 -22.58 29.23 12.40
N ILE A 515 -22.37 27.95 12.06
CA ILE A 515 -23.25 27.17 11.19
C ILE A 515 -24.03 26.22 12.10
N ASN A 516 -25.23 26.66 12.47
CA ASN A 516 -26.08 25.96 13.41
C ASN A 516 -27.57 26.11 13.04
N ASN A 517 -28.42 25.28 13.66
CA ASN A 517 -29.87 25.29 13.53
C ASN A 517 -30.52 26.19 14.59
N THR A 518 -30.58 27.49 14.34
CA THR A 518 -31.24 28.43 15.26
C THR A 518 -32.74 28.20 15.39
N ASP A 519 -33.37 27.54 14.41
CA ASP A 519 -34.80 27.24 14.38
C ASP A 519 -35.13 25.87 14.97
N SER A 520 -34.17 25.25 15.67
CA SER A 520 -34.36 23.96 16.32
C SER A 520 -35.55 24.00 17.29
N PRO A 521 -36.45 23.00 17.26
CA PRO A 521 -37.58 22.94 18.18
C PRO A 521 -37.15 22.77 19.65
N TYR A 522 -35.87 22.43 19.88
CA TYR A 522 -35.28 22.34 21.21
C TYR A 522 -34.28 23.50 21.39
N LYS A 523 -34.66 24.46 22.24
CA LYS A 523 -33.97 25.76 22.44
C LYS A 523 -32.49 25.70 22.82
N LEU A 524 -31.94 24.53 23.12
CA LEU A 524 -30.55 24.33 23.56
C LEU A 524 -29.79 23.29 22.72
N THR A 525 -30.34 22.84 21.59
CA THR A 525 -29.68 21.88 20.70
C THR A 525 -29.49 22.47 19.31
N LEU A 526 -28.54 23.39 19.21
CA LEU A 526 -28.20 24.15 18.01
C LEU A 526 -27.58 23.28 16.91
N PHE A 527 -27.00 22.13 17.23
CA PHE A 527 -26.41 21.21 16.25
C PHE A 527 -27.27 19.97 15.97
N TYR A 528 -28.52 19.97 16.44
CA TYR A 528 -29.51 18.97 16.07
C TYR A 528 -30.29 19.41 14.83
N TYR A 529 -30.34 18.56 13.82
CA TYR A 529 -31.05 18.80 12.56
C TYR A 529 -32.10 17.71 12.40
N GLY A 530 -33.34 18.08 12.68
CA GLY A 530 -34.43 17.11 12.76
C GLY A 530 -35.04 16.78 11.41
N LYS A 531 -34.86 17.59 10.37
CA LYS A 531 -35.48 17.40 9.04
C LYS A 531 -34.45 17.50 7.93
N THR A 532 -34.73 16.86 6.78
CA THR A 532 -33.94 16.96 5.55
C THR A 532 -33.67 18.42 5.16
N GLU A 533 -34.70 19.28 5.27
CA GLU A 533 -34.60 20.71 4.94
C GLU A 533 -33.59 21.43 5.85
N ASP A 534 -33.60 21.14 7.16
CA ASP A 534 -32.67 21.74 8.13
C ASP A 534 -31.22 21.34 7.79
N ILE A 535 -31.00 20.07 7.44
CA ILE A 535 -29.69 19.56 7.02
C ILE A 535 -29.22 20.26 5.74
N LEU A 536 -30.08 20.34 4.71
CA LEU A 536 -29.75 20.99 3.43
C LEU A 536 -29.46 22.48 3.61
N ASN A 537 -30.23 23.19 4.43
CA ASN A 537 -30.00 24.59 4.75
C ASN A 537 -28.65 24.79 5.43
N ALA A 538 -28.30 23.94 6.39
CA ALA A 538 -27.01 23.99 7.06
C ALA A 538 -25.85 23.66 6.11
N MET A 539 -26.00 22.66 5.23
CA MET A 539 -25.00 22.34 4.21
C MET A 539 -24.81 23.48 3.22
N ASN A 540 -25.89 24.12 2.75
CA ASN A 540 -25.79 25.25 1.83
C ASN A 540 -25.16 26.47 2.52
N LEU A 541 -25.56 26.76 3.76
CA LEU A 541 -24.95 27.81 4.58
C LEU A 541 -23.46 27.53 4.83
N ALA A 542 -23.09 26.27 5.03
CA ALA A 542 -21.69 25.86 5.14
C ALA A 542 -20.94 26.06 3.83
N LEU A 543 -21.52 25.71 2.68
CA LEU A 543 -20.90 26.03 1.39
C LEU A 543 -20.78 27.54 1.19
N GLU A 544 -21.76 28.34 1.58
CA GLU A 544 -21.66 29.80 1.48
C GLU A 544 -20.57 30.38 2.39
N LYS A 545 -20.51 29.92 3.65
CA LYS A 545 -19.62 30.46 4.69
C LYS A 545 -18.22 29.84 4.74
N ILE A 546 -18.06 28.63 4.21
CA ILE A 546 -16.79 27.87 4.16
C ILE A 546 -16.23 27.86 2.73
N ASN A 547 -17.09 27.80 1.70
CA ASN A 547 -16.67 27.80 0.30
C ASN A 547 -16.74 29.18 -0.36
N LEU A 548 -16.06 30.15 0.27
CA LEU A 548 -15.47 31.27 -0.43
C LEU A 548 -13.98 30.95 -0.61
N THR A 549 -13.64 30.14 -1.61
CA THR A 549 -12.28 30.21 -2.16
C THR A 549 -12.16 31.54 -2.90
N LEU A 550 -11.95 32.62 -2.14
CA LEU A 550 -11.63 33.93 -2.70
C LEU A 550 -10.39 33.85 -3.60
N GLY A 551 -9.63 32.75 -3.57
CA GLY A 551 -8.55 32.47 -4.52
C GLY A 551 -8.99 32.27 -5.96
N ARG A 552 -10.16 31.70 -6.25
CA ARG A 552 -10.70 31.54 -7.63
C ARG A 552 -9.69 30.98 -8.64
N GLY A 553 -8.81 30.09 -8.19
CA GLY A 553 -7.73 29.51 -9.00
C GLY A 553 -6.42 30.30 -9.05
N PHE A 554 -6.28 31.39 -8.29
CA PHE A 554 -5.02 32.10 -8.02
C PHE A 554 -4.24 31.53 -6.81
N GLY A 555 -4.72 30.44 -6.21
CA GLY A 555 -4.03 29.69 -5.16
C GLY A 555 -4.79 29.75 -3.85
N GLU A 556 -5.32 28.61 -3.43
CA GLU A 556 -6.20 28.51 -2.24
C GLU A 556 -5.43 28.55 -0.91
N TYR A 557 -4.11 28.42 -0.96
CA TYR A 557 -3.23 28.58 0.19
C TYR A 557 -2.92 30.05 0.55
N ILE A 558 -3.36 31.01 -0.28
CA ILE A 558 -3.23 32.45 -0.02
C ILE A 558 -4.45 32.89 0.78
N GLU A 559 -4.24 33.67 1.84
CA GLU A 559 -5.34 34.22 2.64
C GLU A 559 -5.99 35.41 1.90
N TRP A 560 -7.00 35.12 1.10
CA TRP A 560 -7.75 36.12 0.34
C TRP A 560 -8.87 36.76 1.16
N LYS A 561 -9.14 38.05 0.91
CA LYS A 561 -10.18 38.84 1.57
C LYS A 561 -11.06 39.55 0.53
N ARG A 562 -12.32 39.83 0.89
CA ARG A 562 -13.19 40.74 0.11
C ARG A 562 -12.62 42.16 0.17
N PHE A 563 -12.83 42.95 -0.88
CA PHE A 563 -12.19 44.27 -1.02
C PHE A 563 -12.55 45.23 0.12
N GLU A 564 -13.82 45.28 0.52
CA GLU A 564 -14.30 46.14 1.61
C GLU A 564 -13.65 45.75 2.94
N ASN A 565 -13.63 44.45 3.25
CA ASN A 565 -13.01 43.92 4.46
C ASN A 565 -11.51 44.16 4.46
N ALA A 566 -10.83 43.97 3.33
CA ALA A 566 -9.41 44.25 3.20
C ALA A 566 -9.10 45.72 3.41
N LEU A 567 -9.96 46.63 2.93
CA LEU A 567 -9.81 48.06 3.12
C LEU A 567 -9.99 48.48 4.59
N GLU A 568 -10.98 47.91 5.27
CA GLU A 568 -11.20 48.12 6.70
C GLU A 568 -10.00 47.62 7.52
N HIS A 569 -9.61 46.36 7.34
CA HIS A 569 -8.44 45.78 8.02
C HIS A 569 -7.15 46.52 7.69
N SER A 570 -6.99 47.03 6.47
CA SER A 570 -5.78 47.79 6.09
C SER A 570 -5.72 49.11 6.83
N LYS A 571 -6.84 49.82 7.02
CA LYS A 571 -6.86 51.07 7.79
C LYS A 571 -6.45 50.87 9.25
N GLU A 572 -6.81 49.72 9.82
CA GLU A 572 -6.46 49.30 11.19
C GLU A 572 -5.00 48.83 11.28
N SER A 573 -4.64 47.82 10.50
CA SER A 573 -3.33 47.15 10.51
C SER A 573 -2.20 47.95 9.84
N LYS A 574 -2.54 49.03 9.13
CA LYS A 574 -1.65 49.78 8.23
C LYS A 574 -0.92 48.92 7.18
N MET A 575 -1.39 47.69 6.92
CA MET A 575 -0.83 46.86 5.86
C MET A 575 -1.34 47.30 4.48
N PRO A 576 -0.49 47.22 3.44
CA PRO A 576 -0.91 47.50 2.07
C PRO A 576 -1.85 46.42 1.52
N ILE A 577 -2.58 46.76 0.45
CA ILE A 577 -3.48 45.83 -0.25
C ILE A 577 -2.84 45.45 -1.58
N MET A 578 -2.84 44.16 -1.91
CA MET A 578 -2.59 43.69 -3.27
C MET A 578 -3.91 43.23 -3.86
N LEU A 579 -4.39 43.96 -4.86
CA LEU A 579 -5.68 43.74 -5.51
C LEU A 579 -5.47 43.14 -6.90
N ILE A 580 -6.06 41.97 -7.14
CA ILE A 580 -6.15 41.36 -8.47
C ILE A 580 -7.57 41.55 -9.01
N ILE A 581 -7.66 42.16 -10.19
CA ILE A 581 -8.92 42.32 -10.92
C ILE A 581 -8.90 41.42 -12.16
N HIS A 582 -9.85 40.50 -12.26
CA HIS A 582 -10.00 39.61 -13.42
C HIS A 582 -11.46 39.41 -13.83
N LYS A 583 -11.66 38.78 -14.99
CA LYS A 583 -12.97 38.32 -15.47
C LYS A 583 -12.96 36.82 -15.69
N SER A 584 -14.08 36.16 -15.49
CA SER A 584 -14.22 34.70 -15.65
C SER A 584 -14.00 34.25 -17.10
N TRP A 585 -14.35 35.10 -18.07
CA TRP A 585 -14.20 34.85 -19.52
C TRP A 585 -12.84 35.27 -20.11
N CYS A 586 -11.91 35.78 -19.29
CA CYS A 586 -10.63 36.34 -19.74
C CYS A 586 -9.54 35.26 -19.91
N GLY A 587 -9.09 35.02 -21.15
CA GLY A 587 -8.05 34.02 -21.45
C GLY A 587 -6.68 34.30 -20.81
N ALA A 588 -6.25 35.56 -20.79
CA ALA A 588 -4.99 35.95 -20.12
C ALA A 588 -5.05 35.72 -18.60
N CYS A 589 -6.23 35.91 -17.99
CA CYS A 589 -6.47 35.66 -16.58
C CYS A 589 -6.36 34.17 -16.26
N SER A 590 -6.96 33.31 -17.10
CA SER A 590 -6.82 31.85 -16.98
C SER A 590 -5.37 31.38 -17.13
N ALA A 591 -4.56 32.03 -17.97
CA ALA A 591 -3.13 31.72 -18.10
C ALA A 591 -2.30 32.17 -16.88
N LEU A 592 -2.73 33.25 -16.20
CA LEU A 592 -2.03 33.80 -15.03
C LEU A 592 -2.33 33.02 -13.74
N LYS A 593 -3.55 32.51 -13.57
CA LYS A 593 -4.01 31.72 -12.43
C LYS A 593 -2.99 30.67 -11.95
N PRO A 594 -2.55 29.69 -12.77
CA PRO A 594 -1.60 28.68 -12.32
C PRO A 594 -0.20 29.22 -11.98
N LYS A 595 0.18 30.40 -12.48
CA LYS A 595 1.49 31.01 -12.16
C LYS A 595 1.51 31.57 -10.75
N ILE A 596 0.39 32.13 -10.28
CA ILE A 596 0.24 32.59 -8.89
C ILE A 596 -0.08 31.40 -7.97
N ALA A 597 -0.97 30.52 -8.41
CA ALA A 597 -1.45 29.38 -7.64
C ALA A 597 -0.44 28.25 -7.41
N ASN A 598 0.70 28.25 -8.09
CA ASN A 598 1.79 27.31 -7.83
C ASN A 598 3.07 28.00 -7.34
N SER A 599 3.03 29.32 -7.15
CA SER A 599 4.19 30.11 -6.73
C SER A 599 4.33 30.16 -5.22
N ARG A 600 5.28 29.37 -4.69
CA ARG A 600 5.71 29.46 -3.29
C ARG A 600 6.29 30.83 -2.92
N PRO A 601 7.05 31.54 -3.79
CA PRO A 601 7.47 32.91 -3.52
C PRO A 601 6.31 33.90 -3.35
N ILE A 602 5.31 33.87 -4.25
CA ILE A 602 4.14 34.76 -4.16
C ILE A 602 3.34 34.45 -2.90
N TRP A 603 3.14 33.17 -2.56
CA TRP A 603 2.53 32.78 -1.28
C TRP A 603 3.26 33.37 -0.06
N LYS A 604 4.60 33.31 -0.01
CA LYS A 604 5.35 33.90 1.11
C LYS A 604 5.20 35.40 1.17
N LEU A 605 5.17 36.07 0.01
CA LEU A 605 5.02 37.52 -0.05
C LEU A 605 3.59 37.96 0.25
N SER A 606 2.59 37.08 0.05
CA SER A 606 1.19 37.40 0.28
C SER A 606 0.89 37.74 1.74
N TYR A 607 1.70 37.24 2.69
CA TYR A 607 1.58 37.58 4.12
C TYR A 607 1.84 39.06 4.46
N TYR A 608 2.45 39.82 3.55
CA TYR A 608 2.72 41.25 3.74
C TYR A 608 1.63 42.16 3.17
N PHE A 609 0.56 41.57 2.65
CA PHE A 609 -0.53 42.30 2.04
C PHE A 609 -1.86 41.79 2.60
N ASN A 610 -2.86 42.67 2.63
CA ASN A 610 -4.24 42.20 2.56
C ASN A 610 -4.51 41.82 1.11
N MET A 611 -4.53 40.51 0.83
CA MET A 611 -4.71 39.98 -0.52
C MET A 611 -6.17 40.06 -0.92
N VAL A 612 -6.46 40.66 -2.07
CA VAL A 612 -7.81 40.80 -2.58
C VAL A 612 -7.87 40.29 -4.00
N ASN A 613 -8.91 39.51 -4.29
CA ASN A 613 -9.21 39.01 -5.61
C ASN A 613 -10.67 39.32 -5.94
N VAL A 614 -10.90 40.10 -7.00
CA VAL A 614 -12.25 40.48 -7.48
C VAL A 614 -12.47 39.96 -8.91
N GLU A 615 -13.66 39.42 -9.14
CA GLU A 615 -14.07 38.78 -10.39
C GLU A 615 -15.38 39.40 -10.88
N ASP A 616 -15.50 39.60 -12.19
CA ASP A 616 -16.74 39.99 -12.86
C ASP A 616 -17.36 41.27 -12.26
N GLU A 617 -18.56 41.19 -11.67
CA GLU A 617 -19.30 42.35 -11.18
C GLU A 617 -18.71 42.98 -9.90
N GLU A 618 -17.67 42.37 -9.32
CA GLU A 618 -16.99 42.87 -8.11
C GLU A 618 -15.90 43.92 -8.39
N GLU A 619 -15.66 44.25 -9.66
CA GLU A 619 -14.65 45.24 -10.05
C GLU A 619 -14.95 46.63 -9.48
N PRO A 620 -14.04 47.24 -8.71
CA PRO A 620 -14.23 48.60 -8.21
C PRO A 620 -14.34 49.62 -9.35
N LEU A 621 -15.36 50.47 -9.28
CA LEU A 621 -15.68 51.45 -10.34
C LEU A 621 -14.95 52.80 -10.18
N ASP A 622 -14.08 52.95 -9.18
CA ASP A 622 -13.31 54.17 -8.97
C ASP A 622 -12.27 54.37 -10.09
N ASN A 623 -12.16 55.60 -10.61
CA ASN A 623 -11.22 55.98 -11.67
C ASN A 623 -9.77 55.60 -11.37
N GLN A 624 -9.36 55.46 -10.11
CA GLN A 624 -8.02 55.03 -9.75
C GLN A 624 -7.66 53.61 -10.23
N PHE A 625 -8.64 52.78 -10.62
CA PHE A 625 -8.40 51.43 -11.16
C PHE A 625 -8.37 51.37 -12.69
N PHE A 626 -8.51 52.51 -13.38
CA PHE A 626 -8.58 52.61 -14.84
C PHE A 626 -7.43 53.44 -15.47
N ILE A 627 -6.30 53.59 -14.76
CA ILE A 627 -5.20 54.53 -15.08
C ILE A 627 -4.63 54.35 -16.50
N ASP A 628 -4.45 53.10 -16.94
CA ASP A 628 -3.90 52.77 -18.26
C ASP A 628 -4.84 51.87 -19.09
N GLY A 629 -6.12 51.79 -18.69
CA GLY A 629 -7.20 51.21 -19.48
C GLY A 629 -7.97 50.05 -18.84
N GLY A 630 -9.09 49.69 -19.48
CA GLY A 630 -10.05 48.67 -19.05
C GLY A 630 -9.72 47.23 -19.44
N TYR A 631 -8.45 46.81 -19.39
CA TYR A 631 -8.01 45.44 -19.78
C TYR A 631 -7.84 44.49 -18.58
N TYR A 632 -7.79 43.17 -18.82
CA TYR A 632 -7.65 42.16 -17.76
C TYR A 632 -6.54 41.13 -18.08
N PRO A 633 -5.86 40.56 -17.08
CA PRO A 633 -5.92 40.91 -15.65
C PRO A 633 -5.12 42.18 -15.32
N ARG A 634 -5.47 42.82 -14.20
CA ARG A 634 -4.69 43.92 -13.60
C ARG A 634 -4.37 43.61 -12.14
N ILE A 635 -3.14 43.92 -11.74
CA ILE A 635 -2.72 43.81 -10.34
C ILE A 635 -2.30 45.18 -9.84
N PHE A 636 -2.95 45.65 -8.80
CA PHE A 636 -2.69 46.94 -8.15
C PHE A 636 -2.13 46.75 -6.74
N PHE A 637 -1.26 47.68 -6.35
CA PHE A 637 -0.79 47.82 -4.97
C PHE A 637 -1.32 49.13 -4.41
N LEU A 638 -2.10 49.02 -3.33
CA LEU A 638 -2.72 50.16 -2.66
C LEU A 638 -2.08 50.32 -1.28
N ASP A 639 -1.97 51.57 -0.82
CA ASP A 639 -1.61 51.80 0.57
C ASP A 639 -2.76 51.46 1.54
N TYR A 640 -2.49 51.57 2.83
CA TYR A 640 -3.44 51.24 3.88
C TYR A 640 -4.72 52.11 3.89
N THR A 641 -4.73 53.22 3.14
CA THR A 641 -5.92 54.06 2.98
C THR A 641 -6.81 53.61 1.82
N GLY A 642 -6.33 52.66 1.02
CA GLY A 642 -6.98 52.21 -0.21
C GLY A 642 -6.65 53.04 -1.43
N LYS A 643 -5.56 53.82 -1.40
CA LYS A 643 -5.11 54.62 -2.56
C LYS A 643 -4.15 53.80 -3.42
N VAL A 644 -4.42 53.69 -4.72
CA VAL A 644 -3.52 53.05 -5.69
C VAL A 644 -2.23 53.85 -5.87
N HIS A 645 -1.07 53.19 -5.79
CA HIS A 645 0.23 53.81 -6.08
C HIS A 645 0.65 53.53 -7.52
N HIS A 646 0.48 54.53 -8.39
CA HIS A 646 0.64 54.38 -9.84
C HIS A 646 2.05 54.01 -10.32
N ASP A 647 3.08 54.18 -9.49
CA ASP A 647 4.47 53.84 -9.81
C ASP A 647 4.86 52.41 -9.36
N LEU A 648 3.96 51.72 -8.64
CA LEU A 648 4.05 50.30 -8.31
C LEU A 648 3.39 49.46 -9.40
N HIS A 649 4.11 49.28 -10.50
CA HIS A 649 3.61 48.59 -11.68
C HIS A 649 4.70 47.70 -12.31
N ASN A 650 4.32 46.83 -13.24
CA ASN A 650 5.23 46.00 -14.00
C ASN A 650 6.23 46.88 -14.78
N ARG A 651 7.52 46.68 -14.54
CA ARG A 651 8.61 47.46 -15.15
C ARG A 651 9.25 46.80 -16.36
N ASP A 652 8.76 45.62 -16.74
CA ASP A 652 9.21 44.94 -17.94
C ASP A 652 8.92 45.81 -19.18
N PRO A 653 9.92 46.07 -20.05
CA PRO A 653 9.75 46.89 -21.25
C PRO A 653 8.63 46.41 -22.19
N ALA A 654 8.27 45.12 -22.16
CA ALA A 654 7.16 44.58 -22.95
C ALA A 654 5.78 45.10 -22.51
N PHE A 655 5.67 45.66 -21.29
CA PHE A 655 4.41 46.08 -20.67
C PHE A 655 4.26 47.60 -20.51
N LEU A 656 5.05 48.40 -21.23
CA LEU A 656 5.00 49.88 -21.14
C LEU A 656 3.62 50.49 -21.43
N LYS A 657 2.80 49.82 -22.24
CA LYS A 657 1.42 50.22 -22.56
C LYS A 657 0.37 49.71 -21.54
N TYR A 658 0.63 48.59 -20.89
CA TYR A 658 -0.28 47.88 -19.98
C TYR A 658 0.46 47.59 -18.67
N LYS A 659 0.77 48.65 -17.94
CA LYS A 659 1.74 48.67 -16.84
C LYS A 659 1.32 47.80 -15.67
N PHE A 660 0.02 47.55 -15.49
CA PHE A 660 -0.50 46.70 -14.40
C PHE A 660 -0.81 45.27 -14.86
N SER A 661 -0.45 44.91 -16.10
CA SER A 661 -0.53 43.53 -16.57
C SER A 661 0.75 42.76 -16.27
N TYR A 662 0.60 41.46 -16.02
CA TYR A 662 1.69 40.56 -15.68
C TYR A 662 1.51 39.25 -16.44
N GLN A 663 2.59 38.71 -16.99
CA GLN A 663 2.58 37.40 -17.64
C GLN A 663 3.47 36.41 -16.92
N GLU A 664 4.54 36.82 -16.27
CA GLU A 664 5.49 35.91 -15.62
C GLU A 664 5.53 36.08 -14.09
N GLU A 665 5.83 34.98 -13.40
CA GLU A 665 5.91 34.92 -11.93
C GLU A 665 6.90 35.95 -11.37
N GLU A 666 8.08 36.06 -12.00
CA GLU A 666 9.16 36.96 -11.57
C GLU A 666 8.75 38.44 -11.62
N GLN A 667 7.94 38.84 -12.61
CA GLN A 667 7.42 40.20 -12.73
C GLN A 667 6.55 40.55 -11.50
N ILE A 668 5.71 39.62 -11.05
CA ILE A 668 4.83 39.80 -9.90
C ILE A 668 5.64 39.87 -8.61
N ILE A 669 6.60 38.94 -8.43
CA ILE A 669 7.48 38.89 -7.25
C ILE A 669 8.23 40.22 -7.08
N ASN A 670 8.77 40.76 -8.17
CA ASN A 670 9.51 42.01 -8.13
C ASN A 670 8.62 43.22 -7.77
N SER A 671 7.41 43.30 -8.32
CA SER A 671 6.44 44.33 -7.94
C SER A 671 5.98 44.20 -6.50
N MET A 672 5.71 42.98 -6.00
CA MET A 672 5.36 42.74 -4.59
C MET A 672 6.47 43.22 -3.65
N ARG A 673 7.74 42.86 -3.94
CA ARG A 673 8.89 43.32 -3.13
C ARG A 673 9.01 44.84 -3.11
N PHE A 674 8.85 45.49 -4.26
CA PHE A 674 8.93 46.95 -4.36
C PHE A 674 7.77 47.62 -3.60
N ALA A 675 6.56 47.05 -3.67
CA ALA A 675 5.40 47.53 -2.93
C ALA A 675 5.59 47.40 -1.41
N ILE A 676 6.12 46.27 -0.91
CA ILE A 676 6.44 46.10 0.52
C ILE A 676 7.42 47.18 0.98
N ALA A 677 8.52 47.37 0.24
CA ALA A 677 9.55 48.35 0.57
C ALA A 677 9.02 49.79 0.58
N LYS A 678 8.02 50.09 -0.24
CA LYS A 678 7.47 51.44 -0.40
C LYS A 678 6.29 51.75 0.53
N LEU A 679 5.38 50.80 0.72
CA LEU A 679 4.07 51.06 1.33
C LEU A 679 3.95 50.58 2.77
N SER A 680 4.77 49.62 3.21
CA SER A 680 4.67 49.10 4.56
C SER A 680 5.26 50.10 5.56
N THR A 681 4.41 50.67 6.42
CA THR A 681 4.81 51.55 7.53
C THR A 681 4.90 50.82 8.87
N TYR A 682 4.60 49.52 8.92
CA TYR A 682 4.66 48.74 10.15
C TYR A 682 6.09 48.29 10.49
N ALA A 683 6.51 48.70 11.68
CA ALA A 683 7.48 47.99 12.50
C ALA A 683 7.00 46.56 12.81
N LEU A 684 7.95 45.66 13.01
CA LEU A 684 7.73 44.28 13.46
C LEU A 684 6.78 44.24 14.69
N PRO A 685 5.81 43.31 14.79
CA PRO A 685 4.98 43.17 15.99
C PRO A 685 5.83 42.79 17.20
N THR A 686 5.69 43.56 18.30
CA THR A 686 6.28 43.29 19.61
C THR A 686 5.49 42.25 20.40
N GLU A 687 6.21 41.45 21.19
CA GLU A 687 5.72 40.53 22.21
C GLU A 687 4.82 41.22 23.27
N ASP A 688 4.03 40.38 23.95
CA ASP A 688 3.28 40.61 25.19
C ASP A 688 1.85 41.20 25.14
N GLN A 689 0.87 40.32 24.88
CA GLN A 689 -0.14 40.03 25.91
C GLN A 689 0.29 38.76 26.68
N LYS A 690 0.90 39.02 27.85
CA LYS A 690 1.55 38.08 28.80
C LYS A 690 0.60 37.09 29.47
N VAL A 691 1.09 35.87 29.71
CA VAL A 691 1.54 35.33 31.04
C VAL A 691 2.56 34.21 30.69
N ILE A 692 3.82 34.11 31.09
CA ILE A 692 4.60 34.45 32.30
C ILE A 692 6.03 34.81 31.83
N THR A 693 6.62 35.91 32.30
CA THR A 693 8.06 36.20 32.16
C THR A 693 8.70 36.38 33.53
N GLU A 694 9.77 35.63 33.76
CA GLU A 694 10.98 36.15 34.43
C GLU A 694 12.18 35.82 33.54
N GLY A 695 12.98 36.84 33.19
CA GLY A 695 14.34 36.66 32.66
C GLY A 695 14.79 37.57 31.53
N SER A 696 15.43 38.70 31.89
CA SER A 696 16.58 39.33 31.20
C SER A 696 16.44 39.83 29.74
N SER A 697 16.22 41.14 29.55
CA SER A 697 16.30 41.84 28.25
C SER A 697 17.75 42.09 27.77
N ILE A 698 18.10 41.61 26.58
CA ILE A 698 19.31 41.98 25.81
C ILE A 698 18.88 42.95 24.69
N ASP A 699 19.55 44.10 24.54
CA ASP A 699 19.26 45.08 23.47
C ASP A 699 19.74 44.57 22.10
N THR A 700 18.79 44.22 21.21
CA THR A 700 19.05 43.59 19.91
C THR A 700 18.94 44.57 18.72
N THR A 701 18.76 45.87 18.98
CA THR A 701 18.43 46.87 17.95
C THR A 701 19.51 47.07 16.88
N ASN A 702 20.79 46.85 17.23
CA ASN A 702 21.94 46.97 16.32
C ASN A 702 22.44 45.64 15.73
N LEU A 703 21.72 44.53 15.96
CA LEU A 703 22.09 43.22 15.43
C LEU A 703 21.53 42.99 14.03
N THR A 704 22.33 42.31 13.21
CA THR A 704 21.94 41.79 11.90
C THR A 704 20.80 40.77 12.04
N MET A 705 20.04 40.55 10.97
CA MET A 705 18.79 39.78 11.07
C MET A 705 19.02 38.33 11.53
N GLY A 706 20.08 37.67 11.09
CA GLY A 706 20.38 36.31 11.53
C GLY A 706 20.88 36.27 12.97
N LYS A 707 21.73 37.22 13.36
CA LYS A 707 22.21 37.37 14.74
C LYS A 707 21.09 37.71 15.72
N ARG A 708 20.11 38.51 15.28
CA ARG A 708 18.88 38.78 16.03
C ARG A 708 18.05 37.52 16.26
N ILE A 709 17.84 36.69 15.23
CA ILE A 709 17.11 35.42 15.36
C ILE A 709 17.78 34.50 16.38
N LEU A 710 19.11 34.42 16.38
CA LEU A 710 19.86 33.65 17.35
C LEU A 710 19.64 34.19 18.78
N VAL A 711 19.83 35.50 18.99
CA VAL A 711 19.71 36.13 20.32
C VAL A 711 18.28 36.08 20.87
N GLU A 712 17.27 36.39 20.06
CA GLU A 712 15.85 36.25 20.42
C GLU A 712 15.49 34.79 20.74
N GLY A 713 16.19 33.86 20.09
CA GLY A 713 16.10 32.42 20.32
C GLY A 713 16.83 31.91 21.56
N GLY A 714 17.44 32.79 22.35
CA GLY A 714 18.25 32.42 23.52
C GLY A 714 19.64 31.87 23.18
N LEU A 715 20.10 32.02 21.93
CA LEU A 715 21.42 31.59 21.48
C LEU A 715 22.36 32.78 21.29
N THR A 716 23.57 32.69 21.87
CA THR A 716 24.62 33.69 21.64
C THR A 716 25.66 33.11 20.70
N SER A 717 25.92 33.79 19.59
CA SER A 717 26.97 33.46 18.63
C SER A 717 28.05 34.54 18.61
N VAL A 718 29.29 34.10 18.42
CA VAL A 718 30.46 34.97 18.25
C VAL A 718 30.91 34.97 16.79
N THR A 719 31.81 35.89 16.42
CA THR A 719 32.46 35.84 15.11
C THR A 719 33.34 34.60 15.00
N ILE A 720 33.63 34.15 13.78
CA ILE A 720 34.49 32.97 13.58
C ILE A 720 35.90 33.15 14.17
N ASP A 721 36.44 34.38 14.18
CA ASP A 721 37.76 34.66 14.74
C ASP A 721 37.75 34.59 16.29
N GLU A 722 36.71 35.12 16.93
CA GLU A 722 36.49 34.96 18.37
C GLU A 722 36.27 33.49 18.74
N ALA A 723 35.50 32.75 17.92
CA ALA A 723 35.26 31.33 18.13
C ALA A 723 36.55 30.51 18.11
N LEU A 724 37.47 30.81 17.18
CA LEU A 724 38.78 30.17 17.11
C LEU A 724 39.64 30.45 18.34
N GLU A 725 39.61 31.67 18.87
CA GLU A 725 40.35 32.02 20.10
C GLU A 725 39.76 31.29 21.32
N MET A 726 38.42 31.30 21.45
CA MET A 726 37.71 30.61 22.52
C MET A 726 37.91 29.10 22.45
N SER A 727 37.89 28.53 21.24
CA SER A 727 38.00 27.10 21.00
C SER A 727 39.39 26.58 21.33
N LYS A 728 40.45 27.32 20.99
CA LYS A 728 41.83 26.99 21.41
C LYS A 728 42.00 26.93 22.93
N LYS A 729 41.30 27.82 23.67
CA LYS A 729 41.36 27.87 25.15
C LYS A 729 40.54 26.76 25.80
N THR A 730 39.31 26.55 25.31
CA THR A 730 38.33 25.65 25.93
C THR A 730 38.40 24.21 25.41
N LYS A 731 39.08 24.00 24.29
CA LYS A 731 39.11 22.75 23.50
C LYS A 731 37.73 22.28 23.03
N LYS A 732 36.71 23.15 23.02
CA LYS A 732 35.38 22.84 22.50
C LYS A 732 35.36 22.96 20.98
N PRO A 733 34.72 22.04 20.23
CA PRO A 733 34.53 22.20 18.79
C PRO A 733 33.67 23.43 18.47
N ILE A 734 33.83 23.97 17.26
CA ILE A 734 33.06 25.11 16.77
C ILE A 734 31.94 24.60 15.88
N MET A 735 30.71 25.03 16.12
CA MET A 735 29.61 24.93 15.17
C MET A 735 29.51 26.26 14.43
N PHE A 736 29.84 26.24 13.14
CA PHE A 736 29.91 27.44 12.32
C PHE A 736 28.77 27.49 11.32
N ILE A 737 27.93 28.51 11.44
CA ILE A 737 26.77 28.71 10.57
C ILE A 737 27.07 29.84 9.60
N ILE A 738 27.07 29.52 8.31
CA ILE A 738 27.16 30.53 7.26
C ILE A 738 25.77 30.72 6.68
N HIS A 739 25.26 31.94 6.77
CA HIS A 739 23.92 32.32 6.37
C HIS A 739 23.92 33.67 5.65
N ARG A 740 22.78 34.14 5.16
CA ARG A 740 22.62 35.47 4.57
C ARG A 740 21.43 36.19 5.19
N THR A 741 21.53 37.50 5.35
CA THR A 741 20.48 38.39 5.87
C THR A 741 19.14 38.17 5.16
N THR A 742 19.18 37.98 3.84
CA THR A 742 17.99 37.91 2.98
C THR A 742 17.56 36.48 2.64
N CYS A 743 18.29 35.46 3.09
CA CYS A 743 18.08 34.05 2.72
C CYS A 743 16.92 33.41 3.54
N PRO A 744 15.79 33.03 2.90
CA PRO A 744 14.64 32.47 3.63
C PRO A 744 14.94 31.10 4.25
N SER A 745 15.70 30.26 3.56
CA SER A 745 16.14 28.96 4.08
C SER A 745 17.04 29.13 5.31
N CYS A 746 17.89 30.16 5.31
CA CYS A 746 18.73 30.50 6.43
C CYS A 746 17.93 30.94 7.64
N LYS A 747 16.92 31.81 7.46
CA LYS A 747 16.00 32.20 8.53
C LYS A 747 15.22 31.00 9.08
N ALA A 748 14.81 30.08 8.21
CA ALA A 748 14.13 28.86 8.63
C ALA A 748 15.04 27.97 9.49
N VAL A 749 16.28 27.74 9.05
CA VAL A 749 17.28 26.95 9.81
C VAL A 749 17.61 27.62 11.15
N LEU A 750 17.87 28.93 11.16
CA LEU A 750 18.16 29.68 12.39
C LEU A 750 16.97 29.65 13.38
N LYS A 751 15.73 29.78 12.90
CA LYS A 751 14.53 29.64 13.76
C LYS A 751 14.28 28.21 14.22
N MET A 752 14.69 27.22 13.42
CA MET A 752 14.55 25.80 13.74
C MET A 752 15.51 25.44 14.87
N ILE A 753 16.80 25.81 14.77
CA ILE A 753 17.79 25.53 15.83
C ILE A 753 17.50 26.29 17.14
N THR A 754 16.94 27.49 17.07
CA THR A 754 16.62 28.27 18.28
C THR A 754 15.39 27.78 19.04
N ARG A 755 14.58 26.91 18.43
CA ARG A 755 13.37 26.34 19.05
C ARG A 755 13.57 24.90 19.54
N ASP A 756 14.68 24.28 19.19
CA ASP A 756 14.95 22.88 19.53
C ASP A 756 15.68 22.77 20.87
N GLU A 757 15.02 22.12 21.84
CA GLU A 757 15.56 21.99 23.20
C GLU A 757 16.73 20.98 23.28
N GLU A 758 16.72 19.94 22.43
CA GLU A 758 17.84 18.98 22.34
C GLU A 758 19.10 19.66 21.80
N PHE A 759 18.96 20.47 20.75
CA PHE A 759 20.01 21.27 20.17
C PHE A 759 20.61 22.24 21.20
N LYS A 760 19.76 22.99 21.91
CA LYS A 760 20.19 23.91 22.98
C LYS A 760 20.96 23.18 24.07
N GLY A 761 20.49 22.00 24.48
CA GLY A 761 21.18 21.14 25.44
C GLY A 761 22.57 20.74 24.95
N LYS A 762 22.69 20.29 23.71
CA LYS A 762 23.99 19.90 23.13
C LYS A 762 24.93 21.08 22.90
N LEU A 763 24.41 22.28 22.66
CA LEU A 763 25.20 23.47 22.36
C LEU A 763 26.15 23.86 23.51
N GLU A 764 25.89 23.42 24.74
CA GLU A 764 26.80 23.64 25.88
C GLU A 764 28.21 23.07 25.64
N HIS A 765 28.34 22.09 24.75
CA HIS A 765 29.61 21.47 24.38
C HIS A 765 30.28 22.09 23.15
N PHE A 766 29.65 23.09 22.51
CA PHE A 766 30.15 23.75 21.31
C PHE A 766 30.42 25.23 21.57
N ILE A 767 31.20 25.85 20.68
CA ILE A 767 31.19 27.30 20.49
C ILE A 767 30.39 27.59 19.23
N LEU A 768 29.32 28.36 19.37
CA LEU A 768 28.50 28.78 18.24
C LEU A 768 29.13 29.99 17.57
N ALA A 769 29.49 29.82 16.30
CA ALA A 769 29.97 30.88 15.43
C ALA A 769 28.99 31.10 14.29
N ASP A 770 28.80 32.34 13.88
CA ASP A 770 28.02 32.65 12.70
C ASP A 770 28.67 33.74 11.85
N ILE A 771 28.41 33.69 10.55
CA ILE A 771 28.75 34.75 9.61
C ILE A 771 27.61 34.94 8.62
N GLU A 772 27.33 36.21 8.33
CA GLU A 772 26.45 36.60 7.24
C GLU A 772 27.31 36.79 6.00
N ASP A 773 27.17 35.87 5.05
CA ASP A 773 27.88 35.83 3.77
C ASP A 773 27.57 37.06 2.90
N ASP A 774 26.44 37.75 3.12
CA ASP A 774 26.17 39.05 2.50
C ASP A 774 26.78 40.25 3.25
N ILE A 775 27.54 40.00 4.32
CA ILE A 775 28.28 41.01 5.09
C ILE A 775 29.79 40.82 4.93
N ASP A 776 30.27 39.57 4.92
CA ASP A 776 31.68 39.22 4.73
C ASP A 776 31.80 37.95 3.88
N ASP A 777 31.57 38.12 2.57
CA ASP A 777 31.61 37.08 1.54
C ASP A 777 33.00 36.46 1.40
N VAL A 778 34.05 37.29 1.44
CA VAL A 778 35.45 36.83 1.36
C VAL A 778 35.77 35.85 2.49
N LYS A 779 35.36 36.15 3.73
CA LYS A 779 35.59 35.25 4.85
C LYS A 779 34.68 34.03 4.77
N ALA A 780 33.41 34.17 4.38
CA ALA A 780 32.50 33.04 4.21
C ALA A 780 32.99 32.05 3.14
N ASP A 781 33.45 32.54 2.00
CA ASP A 781 33.98 31.75 0.88
C ASP A 781 35.31 31.07 1.21
N SER A 782 36.08 31.58 2.18
CA SER A 782 37.29 30.90 2.66
C SER A 782 37.02 29.53 3.32
N TYR A 783 35.76 29.27 3.71
CA TYR A 783 35.31 27.99 4.27
C TYR A 783 34.52 27.14 3.27
N ASP A 784 34.53 27.50 1.98
CA ASP A 784 33.81 26.75 0.95
C ASP A 784 34.40 25.34 0.75
N VAL A 785 33.63 24.31 1.10
CA VAL A 785 34.02 22.89 0.95
C VAL A 785 33.34 22.23 -0.25
N ASP A 786 32.09 22.59 -0.54
CA ASP A 786 31.24 21.94 -1.54
C ASP A 786 30.29 22.90 -2.29
N GLY A 787 30.53 24.20 -2.21
CA GLY A 787 29.88 25.24 -3.00
C GLY A 787 29.47 26.48 -2.18
N GLY A 788 29.39 27.64 -2.87
CA GLY A 788 28.96 28.93 -2.33
C GLY A 788 27.46 29.07 -2.01
N TYR A 789 26.80 28.00 -1.56
CA TYR A 789 25.38 28.02 -1.20
C TYR A 789 25.16 28.32 0.29
N VAL A 790 23.98 28.85 0.63
CA VAL A 790 23.58 29.13 2.02
C VAL A 790 22.14 28.66 2.27
N PRO A 791 21.78 28.23 3.50
CA PRO A 791 22.63 28.09 4.68
C PRO A 791 23.54 26.86 4.61
N ARG A 792 24.68 26.94 5.27
CA ARG A 792 25.60 25.81 5.47
C ARG A 792 26.06 25.78 6.92
N ILE A 793 26.17 24.57 7.47
CA ILE A 793 26.61 24.36 8.86
C ILE A 793 27.86 23.49 8.82
N TYR A 794 28.96 24.03 9.33
CA TYR A 794 30.23 23.32 9.46
C TYR A 794 30.53 23.02 10.93
N PHE A 795 31.20 21.88 11.16
CA PHE A 795 31.75 21.52 12.45
C PHE A 795 33.27 21.56 12.34
N LEU A 796 33.92 22.41 13.15
CA LEU A 796 35.36 22.60 13.14
C LEU A 796 35.97 22.07 14.44
N ASP A 797 37.20 21.58 14.32
CA ASP A 797 38.02 21.23 15.48
C ASP A 797 38.58 22.49 16.18
N PRO A 798 39.23 22.34 17.36
CA PRO A 798 39.82 23.48 18.06
C PRO A 798 40.97 24.21 17.38
N GLN A 799 41.48 23.70 16.25
CA GLN A 799 42.45 24.40 15.40
C GLN A 799 41.78 25.16 14.25
N GLY A 800 40.46 25.04 14.07
CA GLY A 800 39.69 25.65 12.99
C GLY A 800 39.57 24.80 11.74
N LYS A 801 39.89 23.50 11.82
CA LYS A 801 39.81 22.59 10.67
C LYS A 801 38.41 21.99 10.57
N ILE A 802 37.79 22.09 9.39
CA ILE A 802 36.47 21.50 9.12
C ILE A 802 36.53 19.97 9.13
N PHE A 803 35.61 19.33 9.85
CA PHE A 803 35.36 17.89 9.77
C PHE A 803 34.61 17.53 8.48
N LYS A 804 35.35 17.30 7.38
CA LYS A 804 34.78 17.01 6.05
C LYS A 804 33.87 15.77 5.97
N ASP A 805 33.98 14.85 6.93
CA ASP A 805 33.18 13.62 7.05
C ASP A 805 31.92 13.80 7.90
N ILE A 806 31.71 14.97 8.51
CA ILE A 806 30.52 15.33 9.29
C ILE A 806 29.65 16.24 8.42
N TRP A 807 28.77 15.61 7.63
CA TRP A 807 27.82 16.27 6.71
C TRP A 807 26.42 15.65 6.85
N ASN A 808 25.41 16.22 6.17
CA ASN A 808 24.00 15.78 6.25
C ASN A 808 23.77 14.41 5.59
N LEU A 809 23.91 13.34 6.39
CA LEU A 809 23.64 11.97 5.96
C LEU A 809 22.18 11.78 5.55
N GLY A 810 21.96 11.35 4.30
CA GLY A 810 20.62 11.13 3.75
C GLY A 810 20.06 12.32 2.97
N THR A 811 20.88 13.36 2.71
CA THR A 811 20.46 14.48 1.87
C THR A 811 20.12 14.03 0.44
N ASN A 812 19.02 14.56 -0.10
CA ASN A 812 18.67 14.47 -1.52
C ASN A 812 19.50 15.43 -2.40
N TYR A 813 20.29 16.31 -1.78
CA TYR A 813 21.16 17.27 -2.43
C TYR A 813 22.61 16.79 -2.38
N MET A 814 22.99 15.88 -3.28
CA MET A 814 24.30 15.23 -3.27
C MET A 814 25.48 16.20 -3.49
N ASP A 815 25.21 17.33 -4.14
CA ASP A 815 26.18 18.40 -4.38
C ASP A 815 26.26 19.41 -3.20
N ASN A 816 25.29 19.40 -2.27
CA ASN A 816 25.20 20.34 -1.15
C ASN A 816 25.15 19.57 0.19
N LYS A 817 26.26 18.93 0.55
CA LYS A 817 26.34 17.96 1.65
C LYS A 817 26.21 18.61 3.02
N PHE A 818 26.56 19.88 3.16
CA PHE A 818 26.44 20.63 4.42
C PHE A 818 25.16 21.49 4.51
N TYR A 819 24.19 21.27 3.61
CA TYR A 819 22.85 21.84 3.73
C TYR A 819 21.98 20.99 4.65
N TYR A 820 21.60 21.53 5.80
CA TYR A 820 20.73 20.88 6.79
C TYR A 820 19.34 21.51 6.77
N TYR A 821 18.31 20.71 6.52
CA TYR A 821 16.91 21.16 6.48
C TYR A 821 16.01 20.54 7.56
N GLU A 822 16.57 19.66 8.40
CA GLU A 822 15.89 18.98 9.51
C GLU A 822 16.76 18.98 10.76
N MET A 823 16.14 19.08 11.93
CA MET A 823 16.85 19.11 13.22
C MET A 823 17.56 17.80 13.56
N ILE A 824 16.95 16.67 13.20
CA ILE A 824 17.50 15.33 13.42
C ILE A 824 18.89 15.20 12.78
N SER A 825 19.08 15.74 11.58
CA SER A 825 20.38 15.73 10.89
C SER A 825 21.42 16.62 11.56
N ILE A 826 21.02 17.76 12.13
CA ILE A 826 21.90 18.67 12.88
C ILE A 826 22.32 18.01 14.19
N ASN A 827 21.36 17.49 14.97
CA ASN A 827 21.62 16.81 16.25
C ASN A 827 22.53 15.58 16.05
N ARG A 828 22.34 14.81 14.97
CA ARG A 828 23.22 13.70 14.59
C ARG A 828 24.64 14.16 14.24
N ALA A 829 24.79 15.28 13.55
CA ALA A 829 26.09 15.85 13.22
C ALA A 829 26.82 16.39 14.46
N MET A 830 26.09 16.98 15.41
CA MET A 830 26.61 17.34 16.73
C MET A 830 27.11 16.11 17.50
N ASP A 831 26.32 15.04 17.58
CA ASP A 831 26.72 13.79 18.27
C ASP A 831 28.00 13.19 17.68
N LYS A 832 28.09 13.16 16.35
CA LYS A 832 29.31 12.71 15.66
C LYS A 832 30.51 13.58 15.97
N THR A 833 30.31 14.89 16.06
CA THR A 833 31.39 15.83 16.38
C THR A 833 31.89 15.60 17.80
N LEU A 834 30.99 15.49 18.78
CA LEU A 834 31.35 15.20 20.17
C LEU A 834 32.09 13.87 20.30
N LYS A 835 31.61 12.82 19.63
CA LYS A 835 32.30 11.53 19.58
C LYS A 835 33.70 11.63 18.97
N LYS A 836 33.88 12.45 17.94
CA LYS A 836 35.18 12.68 17.31
C LYS A 836 36.13 13.44 18.24
N MET A 837 35.59 14.35 19.05
CA MET A 837 36.33 15.09 20.06
C MET A 837 36.83 14.22 21.22
N GLU A 838 36.20 13.07 21.51
CA GLU A 838 36.69 12.11 22.53
C GLU A 838 38.10 11.58 22.24
N THR A 839 38.48 11.53 20.95
CA THR A 839 39.78 10.99 20.48
C THR A 839 40.62 12.04 19.77
N TRP A 840 40.24 13.32 19.86
CA TRP A 840 40.91 14.39 19.15
C TRP A 840 42.21 14.82 19.85
N GLU A 841 43.29 14.92 19.08
CA GLU A 841 44.56 15.51 19.51
C GLU A 841 44.97 16.64 18.56
N PRO A 842 45.56 17.73 19.06
CA PRO A 842 46.03 18.84 18.23
C PRO A 842 47.14 18.35 17.28
N SER A 843 46.96 18.57 15.97
CA SER A 843 48.00 18.24 14.99
C SER A 843 49.25 19.10 15.22
N LEU A 844 50.43 18.47 15.20
CA LEU A 844 51.74 19.10 15.48
C LEU A 844 52.30 19.97 14.35
N GLU A 845 51.57 20.16 13.24
CA GLU A 845 52.16 20.67 11.99
C GLU A 845 52.26 22.19 11.83
N GLU A 846 51.72 23.05 12.71
CA GLU A 846 51.79 24.51 12.50
C GLU A 846 52.13 25.36 13.73
N ALA A 847 53.12 24.92 14.52
CA ALA A 847 53.87 25.83 15.41
C ALA A 847 55.05 26.55 14.70
N GLY A 848 55.32 26.24 13.42
CA GLY A 848 56.52 26.67 12.69
C GLY A 848 56.37 27.84 11.71
N SER A 849 55.15 28.31 11.40
CA SER A 849 54.91 29.24 10.27
C SER A 849 54.60 30.68 10.67
N GLN A 850 54.47 31.00 11.97
CA GLN A 850 54.35 32.39 12.46
C GLN A 850 55.70 33.12 12.65
N ALA A 851 56.83 32.42 12.53
CA ALA A 851 58.16 33.03 12.62
C ALA A 851 58.66 33.68 11.32
N THR A 852 58.04 33.39 10.17
CA THR A 852 58.54 33.81 8.83
C THR A 852 57.70 34.88 8.12
N LYS A 853 56.53 35.29 8.64
CA LYS A 853 55.77 36.43 8.08
C LYS A 853 56.18 37.79 8.64
N ASN A 854 56.72 37.85 9.87
CA ASN A 854 57.21 39.09 10.49
C ASN A 854 58.56 39.63 9.93
N GLN A 855 59.11 39.02 8.87
CA GLN A 855 60.31 39.52 8.19
C GLN A 855 60.05 40.16 6.81
N ASN A 856 58.85 40.02 6.24
CA ASN A 856 58.55 40.55 4.90
C ASN A 856 57.69 41.83 4.87
N GLU A 857 57.13 42.28 5.98
CA GLU A 857 56.38 43.56 6.05
C GLU A 857 57.22 44.75 6.56
N LYS A 858 58.54 44.58 6.69
CA LYS A 858 59.48 45.67 7.02
C LYS A 858 60.37 46.11 5.84
N LYS A 859 59.99 45.79 4.60
CA LYS A 859 60.77 46.14 3.40
C LYS A 859 60.07 46.99 2.35
N ASP A 860 58.79 47.33 2.52
CA ASP A 860 58.07 48.23 1.59
C ASP A 860 57.67 49.59 2.21
N GLU A 861 58.27 49.97 3.34
CA GLU A 861 58.38 51.37 3.77
C GLU A 861 59.87 51.74 3.95
N LEU A 862 60.53 51.99 2.81
CA LEU A 862 61.78 52.76 2.68
C LEU A 862 61.85 53.41 1.30
#